data_AF-A0A1I4E0C2-F1
#
_entry.id   AF-A0A1I4E0C2-F1
#
_cell.length_a   1.000
_cell.length_b   1.000
_cell.length_c   1.000
_cell.angle_alpha   90.00
_cell.angle_beta   90.00
_cell.angle_gamma   90.00
#
_symmetry.space_group_name_H-M   'P 1'
#
loop_
_entity.id
_entity.type
_entity.pdbx_description
1 polymer ?
#
loop_
_entity_poly.entity_id
_entity_poly.type
_entity_poly.pdbx_seq_one_letter_code
_entity_poly.pdbx_strand_id
1 'polypeptide(L)'
;MAGLRRWTEPALLVVTVTLLAAGGVAWAVGAGRWDDVLWAAATVIAVVPSAGWVVASLLRRRAGVDLIALLALLGTLLVGEYLAGALIAVMLATGRALDAAAQRRATRDLRALLERAPRTARRRAGNVVSEVGVDEVDVGDLVLVGPGEVLPVDGTVAVGPAVLDESALTGEPELVERATGDAVRSGTLNAGGAFEVRCTVPAAQSTYAGIVALVRQAGAENAPVIRLADRFAAWFLPLSLAVAGLAWLVSGSPTRAVAVLVVATPCPLLLAAPVAIVSGLSRVSRLGVVVRSGGALENLGSARTMVLDKTGTLTAGRPAVTEVLTAPGWPAPDVLRLAAAADQLSPHVLAEAVVAEARARGLPLPLPRNVREEPGRGVEATVDGRHVRVGKRDPAPDDSWARTAVSRAGLDGCALVWVEIDDTPVGAILLKDPVRADAGRTLRRLRSAGIHRLVMLTGDRPEPAREVGAVLGLDEVCAQQTPASKVAAVRAEQEQGVTVMVGDGLNDAPALAAATVGVAMGARGSTASSEAADVVLTTDRLDRIADAMEIARYARRIAVQSAVAGMGLSLAAMALAAVGLLPPTFGALLQEAIDVAVILNALRALRGGQVGGRPVQPSTQTLLRRFGAEHDHLRQALPLVRTAADALAAGPTPRAVAALHRARTALVERLVPHEEAEEAELYPALTRTLGSGEAVAPMSRAHAEIGRLTRRLQAHLDAVDAGAELDLERQQDLLACLYGLHALLQLHYLQEEESYFALAAE
;
A
#
# COMPACT_ATOMS: atom_id res chain seq x y z
N MET A 1 18.07 -2.77 -33.68
CA MET A 1 18.62 -1.40 -33.48
C MET A 1 18.73 -0.95 -32.01
N ALA A 2 18.03 -1.56 -31.04
CA ALA A 2 18.14 -1.19 -29.62
C ALA A 2 19.46 -1.60 -28.92
N GLY A 3 20.21 -2.58 -29.47
CA GLY A 3 21.47 -3.07 -28.92
C GLY A 3 22.65 -2.10 -29.07
N LEU A 4 22.78 -1.39 -30.20
CA LEU A 4 23.87 -0.43 -30.43
C LEU A 4 23.76 0.79 -29.49
N ARG A 5 22.54 1.24 -29.20
CA ARG A 5 22.27 2.39 -28.33
C ARG A 5 22.70 2.18 -26.87
N ARG A 6 22.89 0.94 -26.43
CA ARG A 6 23.34 0.61 -25.06
C ARG A 6 24.79 1.01 -24.79
N TRP A 7 25.62 1.11 -25.82
CA TRP A 7 27.06 1.34 -25.69
C TRP A 7 27.49 2.74 -26.12
N THR A 8 26.64 3.50 -26.81
CA THR A 8 26.99 4.81 -27.37
C THR A 8 27.28 5.88 -26.33
N GLU A 9 26.51 5.95 -25.25
CA GLU A 9 26.68 6.93 -24.17
C GLU A 9 27.94 6.67 -23.32
N PRO A 10 28.20 5.44 -22.81
CA PRO A 10 29.44 5.16 -22.09
C PRO A 10 30.68 5.26 -22.98
N ALA A 11 30.59 4.93 -24.27
CA ALA A 11 31.69 5.11 -25.21
C ALA A 11 32.05 6.60 -25.41
N LEU A 12 31.05 7.48 -25.55
CA LEU A 12 31.27 8.93 -25.67
C LEU A 12 31.98 9.48 -24.42
N LEU A 13 31.58 9.03 -23.22
CA LEU A 13 32.21 9.43 -21.96
C LEU A 13 33.68 8.99 -21.92
N VAL A 14 33.98 7.73 -22.23
CA VAL A 14 35.36 7.23 -22.21
C VAL A 14 36.24 8.00 -23.19
N VAL A 15 35.74 8.25 -24.42
CA VAL A 15 36.51 8.97 -25.45
C VAL A 15 36.79 10.42 -25.04
N THR A 16 35.77 11.16 -24.57
CA THR A 16 35.93 12.56 -24.17
C THR A 16 36.83 12.73 -22.96
N VAL A 17 36.70 11.86 -21.94
CA VAL A 17 37.58 11.85 -20.76
C VAL A 17 39.02 11.52 -21.13
N THR A 18 39.23 10.54 -22.02
CA THR A 18 40.56 10.15 -22.47
C THR A 18 41.25 11.29 -23.21
N LEU A 19 40.53 12.01 -24.08
CA LEU A 19 41.08 13.14 -24.82
C LEU A 19 41.35 14.35 -23.92
N LEU A 20 40.48 14.64 -22.95
CA LEU A 20 40.72 15.69 -21.95
C LEU A 20 41.98 15.40 -21.13
N ALA A 21 42.13 14.16 -20.64
CA ALA A 21 43.29 13.72 -19.88
C ALA A 21 44.58 13.74 -20.72
N ALA A 22 44.52 13.25 -21.97
CA ALA A 22 45.65 13.26 -22.89
C ALA A 22 46.10 14.69 -23.22
N GLY A 23 45.17 15.63 -23.42
CA GLY A 23 45.48 17.05 -23.60
C GLY A 23 46.12 17.67 -22.36
N GLY A 24 45.64 17.32 -21.16
CA GLY A 24 46.26 17.75 -19.90
C GLY A 24 47.69 17.23 -19.71
N VAL A 25 47.96 15.97 -20.11
CA VAL A 25 49.32 15.42 -20.12
C VAL A 25 50.20 16.12 -21.17
N ALA A 26 49.68 16.38 -22.37
CA ALA A 26 50.38 17.11 -23.41
C ALA A 26 50.77 18.54 -22.96
N TRP A 27 49.85 19.23 -22.26
CA TRP A 27 50.11 20.54 -21.65
C TRP A 27 51.20 20.46 -20.57
N ALA A 28 51.13 19.48 -19.67
CA ALA A 28 52.10 19.30 -18.59
C ALA A 28 53.52 18.97 -19.09
N VAL A 29 53.63 18.27 -20.23
CA VAL A 29 54.90 17.91 -20.87
C VAL A 29 55.39 19.02 -21.84
N GLY A 30 54.62 20.09 -22.02
CA GLY A 30 54.98 21.21 -22.90
C GLY A 30 54.94 20.85 -24.38
N ALA A 31 54.04 19.96 -24.80
CA ALA A 31 53.93 19.45 -26.18
C ALA A 31 53.38 20.48 -27.19
N GLY A 32 53.30 21.77 -26.83
CA GLY A 32 53.10 22.88 -27.74
C GLY A 32 51.67 23.03 -28.25
N ARG A 33 51.35 22.41 -29.39
CA ARG A 33 50.07 22.59 -30.12
C ARG A 33 49.13 21.40 -29.93
N TRP A 34 49.67 20.32 -29.36
CA TRP A 34 49.00 19.02 -29.28
C TRP A 34 47.92 18.99 -28.19
N ASP A 35 48.08 19.76 -27.12
CA ASP A 35 47.06 19.99 -26.10
C ASP A 35 45.80 20.63 -26.71
N ASP A 36 45.94 21.74 -27.44
CA ASP A 36 44.83 22.42 -28.11
C ASP A 36 44.13 21.51 -29.14
N VAL A 37 44.90 20.74 -29.91
CA VAL A 37 44.36 19.80 -30.90
C VAL A 37 43.57 18.67 -30.22
N LEU A 38 44.06 18.13 -29.11
CA LEU A 38 43.38 17.07 -28.36
C LEU A 38 42.09 17.58 -27.70
N TRP A 39 42.10 18.77 -27.14
CA TRP A 39 40.91 19.40 -26.56
C TRP A 39 39.88 19.81 -27.62
N ALA A 40 40.32 20.35 -28.75
CA ALA A 40 39.45 20.63 -29.89
C ALA A 40 38.82 19.34 -30.45
N ALA A 41 39.60 18.25 -30.56
CA ALA A 41 39.09 16.94 -30.99
C ALA A 41 38.00 16.40 -30.05
N ALA A 42 38.20 16.50 -28.73
CA ALA A 42 37.20 16.11 -27.74
C ALA A 42 35.88 16.88 -27.93
N THR A 43 35.99 18.20 -28.17
CA THR A 43 34.86 19.09 -28.40
C THR A 43 34.10 18.74 -29.68
N VAL A 44 34.82 18.52 -30.79
CA VAL A 44 34.22 18.15 -32.10
C VAL A 44 33.50 16.81 -32.02
N ILE A 45 34.07 15.81 -31.34
CA ILE A 45 33.44 14.51 -31.12
C ILE A 45 32.13 14.64 -30.35
N ALA A 46 32.02 15.57 -29.40
CA ALA A 46 30.80 15.83 -28.65
C ALA A 46 29.76 16.64 -29.45
N VAL A 47 30.17 17.52 -30.37
CA VAL A 47 29.25 18.35 -31.18
C VAL A 47 28.34 17.48 -32.07
N VAL A 48 28.88 16.44 -32.69
CA VAL A 48 28.15 15.58 -33.65
C VAL A 48 26.89 14.91 -33.02
N PRO A 49 27.00 14.15 -31.91
CA PRO A 49 25.82 13.57 -31.26
C PRO A 49 24.91 14.65 -30.66
N SER A 50 25.48 15.75 -30.16
CA SER A 50 24.71 16.87 -29.59
C SER A 50 23.79 17.53 -30.62
N ALA A 51 24.29 17.79 -31.83
CA ALA A 51 23.49 18.31 -32.92
C ALA A 51 22.33 17.36 -33.27
N GLY A 52 22.59 16.05 -33.31
CA GLY A 52 21.54 15.04 -33.51
C GLY A 52 20.47 15.06 -32.41
N TRP A 53 20.86 15.26 -31.15
CA TRP A 53 19.92 15.39 -30.03
C TRP A 53 19.08 16.66 -30.13
N VAL A 54 19.70 17.80 -30.43
CA VAL A 54 18.99 19.08 -30.61
C VAL A 54 17.97 18.97 -31.75
N VAL A 55 18.34 18.40 -32.89
CA VAL A 55 17.43 18.18 -34.02
C VAL A 55 16.26 17.28 -33.61
N ALA A 56 16.53 16.16 -32.92
CA ALA A 56 15.48 15.28 -32.43
C ALA A 56 14.55 15.96 -31.41
N SER A 57 15.07 16.87 -30.58
CA SER A 57 14.29 17.64 -29.61
C SER A 57 13.42 18.71 -30.30
N LEU A 58 13.96 19.43 -31.29
CA LEU A 58 13.24 20.41 -32.10
C LEU A 58 12.11 19.76 -32.93
N LEU A 59 12.36 18.60 -33.54
CA LEU A 59 11.33 17.84 -34.27
C LEU A 59 10.16 17.43 -33.37
N ARG A 60 10.39 17.25 -32.07
CA ARG A 60 9.37 16.95 -31.06
C ARG A 60 8.76 18.21 -30.43
N ARG A 61 9.00 19.39 -31.02
CA ARG A 61 8.57 20.72 -30.53
C ARG A 61 8.99 21.03 -29.09
N ARG A 62 10.11 20.47 -28.63
CA ARG A 62 10.71 20.78 -27.32
C ARG A 62 11.97 21.61 -27.55
N ALA A 63 11.92 22.91 -27.23
CA ALA A 63 13.13 23.74 -27.17
C ALA A 63 13.93 23.32 -25.93
N GLY A 64 15.04 22.61 -26.14
CA GLY A 64 15.77 21.94 -25.07
C GLY A 64 17.03 22.68 -24.64
N VAL A 65 17.41 22.45 -23.38
CA VAL A 65 18.71 22.80 -22.78
C VAL A 65 19.91 22.37 -23.66
N ASP A 66 19.74 21.27 -24.40
CA ASP A 66 20.73 20.74 -25.34
C ASP A 66 21.22 21.80 -26.35
N LEU A 67 20.39 22.81 -26.68
CA LEU A 67 20.79 23.90 -27.57
C LEU A 67 21.85 24.81 -26.94
N ILE A 68 21.76 25.10 -25.64
CA ILE A 68 22.75 25.92 -24.92
C ILE A 68 24.09 25.21 -24.95
N ALA A 69 24.10 23.91 -24.64
CA ALA A 69 25.31 23.09 -24.65
C ALA A 69 25.96 23.05 -26.05
N LEU A 70 25.17 22.87 -27.11
CA LEU A 70 25.67 22.91 -28.48
C LEU A 70 26.26 24.28 -28.85
N LEU A 71 25.60 25.37 -28.48
CA LEU A 71 26.09 26.74 -28.74
C LEU A 71 27.36 27.04 -27.93
N ALA A 72 27.49 26.53 -26.71
CA ALA A 72 28.70 26.65 -25.91
C ALA A 72 29.88 25.86 -26.51
N LEU A 73 29.65 24.62 -26.95
CA LEU A 73 30.66 23.80 -27.63
C LEU A 73 31.14 24.44 -28.95
N LEU A 74 30.23 24.97 -29.76
CA LEU A 74 30.59 25.69 -30.98
C LEU A 74 31.28 27.02 -30.68
N GLY A 75 30.79 27.76 -29.68
CA GLY A 75 31.34 29.05 -29.28
C GLY A 75 32.78 28.95 -28.76
N THR A 76 33.07 27.94 -27.93
CA THR A 76 34.43 27.69 -27.43
C THR A 76 35.41 27.35 -28.55
N LEU A 77 35.00 26.56 -29.55
CA LEU A 77 35.80 26.28 -30.75
C LEU A 77 36.08 27.54 -31.57
N LEU A 78 35.08 28.42 -31.75
CA LEU A 78 35.21 29.64 -32.55
C LEU A 78 36.08 30.71 -31.88
N VAL A 79 36.04 30.77 -30.55
CA VAL A 79 36.79 31.75 -29.75
C VAL A 79 38.21 31.26 -29.39
N GLY A 80 38.49 29.97 -29.58
CA GLY A 80 39.81 29.37 -29.28
C GLY A 80 39.97 28.91 -27.82
N GLU A 81 38.86 28.77 -27.08
CA GLU A 81 38.85 28.29 -25.69
C GLU A 81 38.71 26.76 -25.64
N TYR A 82 39.70 26.05 -26.18
CA TYR A 82 39.62 24.60 -26.41
C TYR A 82 39.47 23.79 -25.12
N LEU A 83 40.17 24.19 -24.04
CA LEU A 83 40.06 23.55 -22.73
C LEU A 83 38.63 23.64 -22.17
N ALA A 84 37.98 24.80 -22.27
CA ALA A 84 36.58 24.97 -21.87
C ALA A 84 35.65 24.05 -22.69
N GLY A 85 35.88 23.96 -24.01
CA GLY A 85 35.13 23.05 -24.89
C GLY A 85 35.27 21.58 -24.49
N ALA A 86 36.48 21.12 -24.17
CA ALA A 86 36.75 19.76 -23.74
C ALA A 86 36.11 19.43 -22.37
N LEU A 87 36.11 20.38 -21.43
CA LEU A 87 35.40 20.25 -20.16
C LEU A 87 33.88 20.08 -20.38
N ILE A 88 33.27 20.93 -21.20
CA ILE A 88 31.84 20.84 -21.53
C ILE A 88 31.50 19.52 -22.24
N ALA A 89 32.39 19.02 -23.10
CA ALA A 89 32.22 17.73 -23.77
C ALA A 89 32.15 16.56 -22.77
N VAL A 90 33.04 16.55 -21.77
CA VAL A 90 33.02 15.56 -20.67
C VAL A 90 31.79 15.72 -19.79
N MET A 91 31.41 16.96 -19.45
CA MET A 91 30.21 17.29 -18.68
C MET A 91 28.95 16.70 -19.34
N LEU A 92 28.78 16.96 -20.63
CA LEU A 92 27.62 16.50 -21.40
C LEU A 92 27.57 14.97 -21.50
N ALA A 93 28.72 14.34 -21.73
CA ALA A 93 28.83 12.88 -21.79
C ALA A 93 28.51 12.23 -20.43
N THR A 94 29.00 12.84 -19.34
CA THR A 94 28.76 12.35 -17.96
C THR A 94 27.29 12.46 -17.59
N GLY A 95 26.65 13.62 -17.83
CA GLY A 95 25.24 13.83 -17.54
C GLY A 95 24.33 12.82 -18.24
N ARG A 96 24.59 12.54 -19.53
CA ARG A 96 23.84 11.52 -20.30
C ARG A 96 24.08 10.10 -19.80
N ALA A 97 25.32 9.76 -19.45
CA ALA A 97 25.65 8.44 -18.91
C ALA A 97 24.95 8.19 -17.56
N LEU A 98 24.89 9.21 -16.69
CA LEU A 98 24.19 9.17 -15.40
C LEU A 98 22.68 9.03 -15.58
N ASP A 99 22.06 9.83 -16.45
CA ASP A 99 20.62 9.76 -16.72
C ASP A 99 20.22 8.38 -17.25
N ALA A 100 20.96 7.85 -18.21
CA ALA A 100 20.68 6.53 -18.75
C ALA A 100 20.94 5.40 -17.74
N ALA A 101 21.92 5.55 -16.84
CA ALA A 101 22.15 4.60 -15.75
C ALA A 101 21.01 4.62 -14.72
N ALA A 102 20.48 5.81 -14.40
CA ALA A 102 19.33 5.99 -13.53
C ALA A 102 18.07 5.34 -14.14
N GLN A 103 17.78 5.61 -15.41
CA GLN A 103 16.64 5.03 -16.13
C GLN A 103 16.72 3.50 -16.21
N ARG A 104 17.88 2.94 -16.58
CA ARG A 104 18.09 1.48 -16.66
C ARG A 104 17.85 0.74 -15.34
N ARG A 105 18.10 1.40 -14.21
CA ARG A 105 17.86 0.82 -12.88
C ARG A 105 16.37 0.86 -12.52
N ALA A 106 15.61 1.82 -13.03
CA ALA A 106 14.18 1.94 -12.83
C ALA A 106 13.34 0.96 -13.68
N THR A 107 13.81 0.54 -14.87
CA THR A 107 12.98 -0.23 -15.83
C THR A 107 13.12 -1.76 -15.75
N ARG A 108 13.86 -2.31 -14.77
CA ARG A 108 14.21 -3.74 -14.79
C ARG A 108 13.06 -4.69 -14.42
N ASP A 109 12.01 -4.20 -13.77
CA ASP A 109 10.97 -5.06 -13.17
C ASP A 109 9.59 -4.97 -13.86
N LEU A 110 9.44 -4.17 -14.93
CA LEU A 110 8.11 -3.79 -15.45
C LEU A 110 7.49 -4.74 -16.50
N ARG A 111 8.09 -5.91 -16.79
CA ARG A 111 7.67 -6.78 -17.92
C ARG A 111 6.69 -7.92 -17.57
N ALA A 112 6.35 -8.11 -16.30
CA ALA A 112 5.45 -9.18 -15.87
C ALA A 112 3.96 -8.93 -16.22
N LEU A 113 3.59 -7.67 -16.49
CA LEU A 113 2.21 -7.17 -16.63
C LEU A 113 1.42 -7.67 -17.86
N LEU A 114 2.04 -8.34 -18.82
CA LEU A 114 1.36 -8.67 -20.09
C LEU A 114 1.08 -10.16 -20.25
N GLU A 115 1.37 -10.98 -19.23
CA GLU A 115 1.42 -12.44 -19.38
C GLU A 115 0.14 -13.18 -18.93
N ARG A 116 -0.84 -12.51 -18.31
CA ARG A 116 -2.00 -13.19 -17.68
C ARG A 116 -3.39 -12.95 -18.28
N ALA A 117 -3.56 -12.04 -19.25
CA ALA A 117 -4.83 -11.94 -19.97
C ALA A 117 -5.03 -13.21 -20.83
N PRO A 118 -6.22 -13.86 -20.81
CA PRO A 118 -6.47 -15.01 -21.67
C PRO A 118 -6.34 -14.58 -23.12
N ARG A 119 -5.28 -15.07 -23.79
CA ARG A 119 -5.00 -14.76 -25.20
C ARG A 119 -5.77 -15.66 -26.16
N THR A 120 -6.28 -16.77 -25.65
CA THR A 120 -6.99 -17.79 -26.42
C THR A 120 -8.35 -18.08 -25.79
N ALA A 121 -9.29 -18.49 -26.63
CA ALA A 121 -10.64 -18.90 -26.25
C ALA A 121 -11.01 -20.17 -27.02
N ARG A 122 -11.84 -21.03 -26.43
CA ARG A 122 -12.30 -22.27 -27.09
C ARG A 122 -13.66 -22.04 -27.73
N ARG A 123 -13.67 -21.72 -29.02
CA ARG A 123 -14.91 -21.56 -29.79
C ARG A 123 -15.47 -22.91 -30.20
N ARG A 124 -16.76 -23.13 -29.98
CA ARG A 124 -17.51 -24.29 -30.43
C ARG A 124 -18.36 -23.95 -31.65
N ALA A 125 -18.09 -24.64 -32.77
CA ALA A 125 -18.91 -24.60 -33.98
C ALA A 125 -19.51 -25.99 -34.21
N GLY A 126 -20.79 -26.16 -33.84
CA GLY A 126 -21.42 -27.49 -33.87
C GLY A 126 -20.75 -28.46 -32.89
N ASN A 127 -20.25 -29.59 -33.38
CA ASN A 127 -19.56 -30.60 -32.54
C ASN A 127 -18.04 -30.43 -32.48
N VAL A 128 -17.48 -29.37 -33.07
CA VAL A 128 -16.05 -29.12 -33.09
C VAL A 128 -15.71 -27.96 -32.15
N VAL A 129 -14.74 -28.18 -31.26
CA VAL A 129 -14.16 -27.15 -30.39
C VAL A 129 -12.78 -26.80 -30.94
N SER A 130 -12.56 -25.53 -31.27
CA SER A 130 -11.29 -25.01 -31.77
C SER A 130 -10.78 -23.92 -30.83
N GLU A 131 -9.50 -23.96 -30.48
CA GLU A 131 -8.84 -22.87 -29.79
C GLU A 131 -8.50 -21.75 -30.79
N VAL A 132 -8.98 -20.54 -30.52
CA VAL A 132 -8.81 -19.34 -31.35
C VAL A 132 -8.24 -18.21 -30.51
N GLY A 133 -7.67 -17.18 -31.14
CA GLY A 133 -7.30 -15.96 -30.43
C GLY A 133 -8.55 -15.30 -29.82
N VAL A 134 -8.43 -14.68 -28.64
CA VAL A 134 -9.59 -14.03 -28.00
C VAL A 134 -10.19 -12.92 -28.86
N ASP A 135 -9.36 -12.26 -29.68
CA ASP A 135 -9.76 -11.22 -30.64
C ASP A 135 -10.51 -11.76 -31.87
N GLU A 136 -10.49 -13.09 -32.08
CA GLU A 136 -11.18 -13.78 -33.19
C GLU A 136 -12.56 -14.31 -32.79
N VAL A 137 -13.00 -14.05 -31.56
CA VAL A 137 -14.33 -14.43 -31.07
C VAL A 137 -15.33 -13.34 -31.46
N ASP A 138 -16.30 -13.71 -32.31
CA ASP A 138 -17.35 -12.80 -32.76
C ASP A 138 -18.59 -12.84 -31.86
N VAL A 139 -19.40 -11.79 -31.91
CA VAL A 139 -20.69 -11.75 -31.19
C VAL A 139 -21.59 -12.87 -31.72
N GLY A 140 -22.14 -13.66 -30.80
CA GLY A 140 -22.97 -14.84 -31.11
C GLY A 140 -22.22 -16.17 -31.08
N ASP A 141 -20.87 -16.16 -31.08
CA ASP A 141 -20.08 -17.38 -30.95
C ASP A 141 -20.32 -18.07 -29.60
N LEU A 142 -20.30 -19.40 -29.61
CA LEU A 142 -20.33 -20.22 -28.40
C LEU A 142 -18.90 -20.49 -27.94
N VAL A 143 -18.58 -20.09 -26.72
CA VAL A 143 -17.28 -20.29 -26.09
C VAL A 143 -17.43 -21.30 -24.95
N LEU A 144 -16.64 -22.37 -25.01
CA LEU A 144 -16.59 -23.39 -23.96
C LEU A 144 -15.58 -22.98 -22.90
N VAL A 145 -16.02 -22.88 -21.65
CA VAL A 145 -15.20 -22.53 -20.50
C VAL A 145 -15.07 -23.75 -19.59
N GLY A 146 -13.84 -24.20 -19.39
CA GLY A 146 -13.54 -25.38 -18.58
C GLY A 146 -13.44 -25.05 -17.09
N PRO A 147 -13.45 -26.07 -16.21
CA PRO A 147 -13.20 -25.87 -14.78
C PRO A 147 -11.82 -25.21 -14.56
N GLY A 148 -11.77 -24.17 -13.73
CA GLY A 148 -10.55 -23.42 -13.43
C GLY A 148 -10.07 -22.48 -14.53
N GLU A 149 -10.83 -22.29 -15.61
CA GLU A 149 -10.50 -21.32 -16.67
C GLU A 149 -11.12 -19.96 -16.41
N VAL A 150 -10.41 -18.91 -16.82
CA VAL A 150 -10.94 -17.53 -16.82
C VAL A 150 -11.84 -17.34 -18.03
N LEU A 151 -13.04 -16.80 -17.81
CA LEU A 151 -13.99 -16.46 -18.84
C LEU A 151 -13.41 -15.36 -19.76
N PRO A 152 -13.17 -15.63 -21.06
CA PRO A 152 -12.42 -14.71 -21.91
C PRO A 152 -13.27 -13.56 -22.50
N VAL A 153 -14.60 -13.71 -22.57
CA VAL A 153 -15.52 -12.73 -23.19
C VAL A 153 -16.80 -12.56 -22.35
N ASP A 154 -17.44 -11.40 -22.45
CA ASP A 154 -18.76 -11.17 -21.84
C ASP A 154 -19.83 -11.87 -22.68
N GLY A 155 -20.82 -12.47 -22.02
CA GLY A 155 -21.82 -13.25 -22.71
C GLY A 155 -23.03 -13.64 -21.88
N THR A 156 -23.86 -14.51 -22.44
CA THR A 156 -24.95 -15.18 -21.72
C THR A 156 -24.69 -16.67 -21.63
N VAL A 157 -25.03 -17.27 -20.48
CA VAL A 157 -24.90 -18.71 -20.28
C VAL A 157 -25.82 -19.43 -21.26
N ALA A 158 -25.25 -20.26 -22.14
CA ALA A 158 -25.98 -20.97 -23.18
C ALA A 158 -26.30 -22.42 -22.77
N VAL A 159 -25.36 -23.12 -22.13
CA VAL A 159 -25.51 -24.54 -21.75
C VAL A 159 -24.79 -24.80 -20.42
N GLY A 160 -25.50 -25.42 -19.47
CA GLY A 160 -25.01 -25.78 -18.13
C GLY A 160 -25.09 -24.61 -17.14
N PRO A 161 -25.35 -24.86 -15.85
CA PRO A 161 -25.24 -23.82 -14.83
C PRO A 161 -23.76 -23.39 -14.71
N ALA A 162 -23.51 -22.09 -14.68
CA ALA A 162 -22.16 -21.57 -14.48
C ALA A 162 -21.96 -21.25 -13.00
N VAL A 163 -20.99 -21.89 -12.36
CA VAL A 163 -20.56 -21.52 -11.00
C VAL A 163 -19.29 -20.70 -11.16
N LEU A 164 -19.41 -19.39 -10.93
CA LEU A 164 -18.36 -18.43 -11.19
C LEU A 164 -17.78 -17.89 -9.89
N ASP A 165 -16.47 -17.93 -9.79
CA ASP A 165 -15.72 -17.10 -8.86
C ASP A 165 -15.59 -15.70 -9.48
N GLU A 166 -16.51 -14.81 -9.09
CA GLU A 166 -16.46 -13.40 -9.47
C GLU A 166 -15.53 -12.59 -8.55
N SER A 167 -14.82 -13.19 -7.58
CA SER A 167 -13.97 -12.47 -6.60
C SER A 167 -12.90 -11.61 -7.26
N ALA A 168 -12.45 -12.02 -8.45
CA ALA A 168 -11.65 -11.17 -9.30
C ALA A 168 -12.38 -9.85 -9.58
N LEU A 169 -13.56 -9.85 -10.20
CA LEU A 169 -14.23 -8.60 -10.61
C LEU A 169 -15.00 -7.87 -9.51
N THR A 170 -15.50 -8.60 -8.51
CA THR A 170 -16.43 -8.09 -7.49
C THR A 170 -15.84 -8.07 -6.10
N GLY A 171 -14.65 -8.65 -5.88
CA GLY A 171 -13.96 -8.74 -4.59
C GLY A 171 -14.70 -9.53 -3.50
N GLU A 172 -15.92 -9.99 -3.78
CA GLU A 172 -16.69 -10.85 -2.91
C GLU A 172 -16.22 -12.29 -3.11
N PRO A 173 -15.84 -13.02 -2.04
CA PRO A 173 -15.37 -14.39 -2.14
C PRO A 173 -16.48 -15.42 -2.40
N GLU A 174 -17.75 -14.99 -2.45
CA GLU A 174 -18.91 -15.86 -2.66
C GLU A 174 -18.99 -16.28 -4.14
N LEU A 175 -18.99 -17.60 -4.39
CA LEU A 175 -19.23 -18.15 -5.73
C LEU A 175 -20.66 -17.84 -6.17
N VAL A 176 -20.83 -17.32 -7.38
CA VAL A 176 -22.12 -16.95 -7.94
C VAL A 176 -22.56 -18.00 -8.94
N GLU A 177 -23.73 -18.59 -8.72
CA GLU A 177 -24.37 -19.46 -9.70
C GLU A 177 -25.19 -18.63 -10.70
N ARG A 178 -25.00 -18.91 -11.99
CA ARG A 178 -25.71 -18.28 -13.10
C ARG A 178 -26.44 -19.34 -13.88
N ALA A 179 -27.75 -19.17 -14.00
CA ALA A 179 -28.60 -20.07 -14.75
C ALA A 179 -28.45 -19.82 -16.26
N THR A 180 -28.91 -20.78 -17.06
CA THR A 180 -29.00 -20.61 -18.51
C THR A 180 -29.82 -19.34 -18.85
N GLY A 181 -29.24 -18.46 -19.66
CA GLY A 181 -29.81 -17.17 -20.02
C GLY A 181 -29.26 -15.98 -19.22
N ASP A 182 -28.60 -16.21 -18.09
CA ASP A 182 -28.02 -15.13 -17.28
C ASP A 182 -26.75 -14.56 -17.93
N ALA A 183 -26.51 -13.27 -17.66
CA ALA A 183 -25.32 -12.57 -18.13
C ALA A 183 -24.08 -12.92 -17.29
N VAL A 184 -22.94 -13.08 -17.96
CA VAL A 184 -21.63 -13.38 -17.37
C VAL A 184 -20.58 -12.43 -17.92
N ARG A 185 -19.59 -12.08 -17.09
CA ARG A 185 -18.59 -11.03 -17.37
C ARG A 185 -17.20 -11.64 -17.55
N SER A 186 -16.45 -11.18 -18.54
CA SER A 186 -15.07 -11.58 -18.79
C SER A 186 -14.17 -11.25 -17.60
N GLY A 187 -13.21 -12.13 -17.33
CA GLY A 187 -12.29 -12.01 -16.19
C GLY A 187 -12.73 -12.75 -14.92
N THR A 188 -13.93 -13.35 -14.89
CA THR A 188 -14.34 -14.27 -13.80
C THR A 188 -13.71 -15.65 -14.00
N LEU A 189 -13.51 -16.39 -12.90
CA LEU A 189 -12.95 -17.74 -12.93
C LEU A 189 -14.09 -18.76 -12.85
N ASN A 190 -14.07 -19.80 -13.68
CA ASN A 190 -15.01 -20.90 -13.55
C ASN A 190 -14.64 -21.81 -12.36
N ALA A 191 -15.46 -21.79 -11.31
CA ALA A 191 -15.28 -22.61 -10.11
C ALA A 191 -16.07 -23.93 -10.15
N GLY A 192 -16.94 -24.12 -11.16
CA GLY A 192 -17.78 -25.30 -11.31
C GLY A 192 -17.37 -26.21 -12.47
N GLY A 193 -18.37 -26.91 -13.01
CA GLY A 193 -18.23 -27.73 -14.21
C GLY A 193 -18.02 -26.90 -15.48
N ALA A 194 -17.70 -27.57 -16.60
CA ALA A 194 -17.63 -26.89 -17.88
C ALA A 194 -19.01 -26.37 -18.31
N PHE A 195 -19.06 -25.16 -18.86
CA PHE A 195 -20.28 -24.54 -19.37
C PHE A 195 -20.00 -23.77 -20.66
N GLU A 196 -21.06 -23.44 -21.40
CA GLU A 196 -20.96 -22.69 -22.65
C GLU A 196 -21.51 -21.28 -22.50
N VAL A 197 -20.80 -20.31 -23.04
CA VAL A 197 -21.17 -18.89 -23.07
C VAL A 197 -21.39 -18.45 -24.50
N ARG A 198 -22.52 -17.79 -24.77
CA ARG A 198 -22.72 -17.08 -26.02
C ARG A 198 -22.17 -15.67 -25.89
N CYS A 199 -21.16 -15.35 -26.70
CA CYS A 199 -20.54 -14.03 -26.74
C CYS A 199 -21.58 -12.95 -27.06
N THR A 200 -21.62 -11.87 -26.26
CA THR A 200 -22.57 -10.75 -26.45
C THR A 200 -21.90 -9.47 -26.93
N VAL A 201 -20.62 -9.27 -26.61
CA VAL A 201 -19.80 -8.14 -27.04
C VAL A 201 -18.41 -8.62 -27.45
N PRO A 202 -17.76 -7.97 -28.44
CA PRO A 202 -16.40 -8.32 -28.84
C PRO A 202 -15.42 -8.25 -27.66
N ALA A 203 -14.38 -9.09 -27.67
CA ALA A 203 -13.39 -9.17 -26.59
C ALA A 203 -12.78 -7.79 -26.21
N ALA A 204 -12.49 -6.96 -27.20
CA ALA A 204 -11.94 -5.61 -27.01
C ALA A 204 -12.87 -4.63 -26.28
N GLN A 205 -14.17 -4.93 -26.20
CA GLN A 205 -15.19 -4.12 -25.52
C GLN A 205 -15.78 -4.83 -24.28
N SER A 206 -15.21 -5.98 -23.91
CA SER A 206 -15.66 -6.75 -22.74
C SER A 206 -15.35 -6.03 -21.42
N THR A 207 -15.99 -6.45 -20.33
CA THR A 207 -15.82 -5.87 -18.99
C THR A 207 -14.34 -5.82 -18.58
N TYR A 208 -13.60 -6.92 -18.76
CA TYR A 208 -12.17 -6.97 -18.48
C TYR A 208 -11.35 -6.04 -19.39
N ALA A 209 -11.64 -5.96 -20.69
CA ALA A 209 -10.96 -5.05 -21.60
C ALA A 209 -11.23 -3.58 -21.26
N GLY A 210 -12.44 -3.25 -20.80
CA GLY A 210 -12.80 -1.94 -20.27
C GLY A 210 -11.98 -1.57 -19.03
N ILE A 211 -11.80 -2.51 -18.09
CA ILE A 211 -10.93 -2.33 -16.92
C ILE A 211 -9.48 -2.07 -17.37
N VAL A 212 -8.94 -2.89 -18.28
CA VAL A 212 -7.57 -2.71 -18.82
C VAL A 212 -7.41 -1.37 -19.56
N ALA A 213 -8.41 -0.94 -20.31
CA ALA A 213 -8.40 0.35 -21.02
C ALA A 213 -8.41 1.53 -20.04
N LEU A 214 -9.22 1.46 -18.97
CA LEU A 214 -9.25 2.46 -17.90
C LEU A 214 -7.88 2.55 -17.20
N VAL A 215 -7.24 1.42 -16.90
CA VAL A 215 -5.89 1.37 -16.31
C VAL A 215 -4.86 2.01 -17.25
N ARG A 216 -4.91 1.70 -18.55
CA ARG A 216 -3.99 2.29 -19.55
C ARG A 216 -4.17 3.80 -19.72
N GLN A 217 -5.41 4.28 -19.69
CA GLN A 217 -5.71 5.69 -19.84
C GLN A 217 -5.23 6.51 -18.64
N ALA A 218 -5.26 5.92 -17.43
CA ALA A 218 -4.88 6.60 -16.21
C ALA A 218 -3.35 6.58 -15.95
N GLY A 219 -2.62 5.54 -16.38
CA GLY A 219 -1.16 5.43 -16.20
C GLY A 219 -0.28 6.31 -17.12
N ALA A 220 -0.86 7.21 -17.91
CA ALA A 220 -0.15 7.95 -18.97
C ALA A 220 0.45 9.31 -18.54
N GLU A 221 0.48 9.66 -17.26
CA GLU A 221 0.96 10.97 -16.80
C GLU A 221 2.41 10.98 -16.29
N ASN A 222 3.18 12.01 -16.68
CA ASN A 222 4.59 12.17 -16.32
C ASN A 222 4.76 12.89 -14.97
N ALA A 223 5.87 12.58 -14.27
CA ALA A 223 6.28 13.17 -12.98
C ALA A 223 6.28 14.72 -12.94
N PRO A 224 5.72 15.38 -11.91
CA PRO A 224 5.63 16.86 -11.83
C PRO A 224 6.96 17.63 -11.73
N VAL A 225 8.00 17.13 -11.06
CA VAL A 225 9.31 17.82 -10.91
C VAL A 225 10.08 17.78 -12.23
N ILE A 226 9.95 16.70 -13.01
CA ILE A 226 10.50 16.65 -14.37
C ILE A 226 9.83 17.72 -15.24
N ARG A 227 8.51 17.93 -15.07
CA ARG A 227 7.78 19.03 -15.73
C ARG A 227 8.20 20.42 -15.25
N LEU A 228 8.57 20.58 -13.98
CA LEU A 228 9.10 21.84 -13.46
C LEU A 228 10.47 22.15 -14.07
N ALA A 229 11.32 21.13 -14.24
CA ALA A 229 12.60 21.26 -14.92
C ALA A 229 12.42 21.68 -16.39
N ASP A 230 11.48 21.04 -17.11
CA ASP A 230 11.14 21.39 -18.50
C ASP A 230 10.58 22.82 -18.61
N ARG A 231 9.71 23.24 -17.68
CA ARG A 231 9.16 24.60 -17.65
C ARG A 231 10.22 25.66 -17.36
N PHE A 232 11.13 25.37 -16.43
CA PHE A 232 12.26 26.26 -16.15
C PHE A 232 13.20 26.34 -17.37
N ALA A 233 13.53 25.20 -17.98
CA ALA A 233 14.36 25.17 -19.19
C ALA A 233 13.79 26.03 -20.33
N ALA A 234 12.46 26.03 -20.50
CA ALA A 234 11.79 26.82 -21.52
C ALA A 234 11.99 28.34 -21.38
N TRP A 235 12.07 28.88 -20.15
CA TRP A 235 12.38 30.29 -19.92
C TRP A 235 13.87 30.57 -19.74
N PHE A 236 14.63 29.58 -19.25
CA PHE A 236 16.06 29.72 -18.99
C PHE A 236 16.88 29.85 -20.27
N LEU A 237 16.49 29.14 -21.35
CA LEU A 237 17.13 29.26 -22.67
C LEU A 237 17.08 30.70 -23.23
N PRO A 238 15.90 31.33 -23.42
CA PRO A 238 15.85 32.70 -23.94
C PRO A 238 16.52 33.70 -23.00
N LEU A 239 16.44 33.51 -21.69
CA LEU A 239 17.17 34.34 -20.72
C LEU A 239 18.68 34.25 -20.94
N SER A 240 19.22 33.05 -21.06
CA SER A 240 20.66 32.80 -21.24
C SER A 240 21.17 33.40 -22.56
N LEU A 241 20.40 33.26 -23.64
CA LEU A 241 20.72 33.86 -24.94
C LEU A 241 20.66 35.39 -24.88
N ALA A 242 19.67 35.96 -24.19
CA ALA A 242 19.55 37.40 -24.02
C ALA A 242 20.73 37.97 -23.21
N VAL A 243 21.11 37.31 -22.11
CA VAL A 243 22.26 37.72 -21.30
C VAL A 243 23.58 37.56 -22.07
N ALA A 244 23.76 36.47 -22.81
CA ALA A 244 24.95 36.26 -23.64
C ALA A 244 25.06 37.29 -24.76
N GLY A 245 23.94 37.57 -25.44
CA GLY A 245 23.87 38.59 -26.48
C GLY A 245 24.12 40.00 -25.94
N LEU A 246 23.53 40.35 -24.79
CA LEU A 246 23.77 41.63 -24.13
C LEU A 246 25.23 41.77 -23.68
N ALA A 247 25.80 40.73 -23.09
CA ALA A 247 27.21 40.71 -22.69
C ALA A 247 28.13 40.90 -23.89
N TRP A 248 27.82 40.28 -25.04
CA TRP A 248 28.55 40.51 -26.29
C TRP A 248 28.42 41.96 -26.75
N LEU A 249 27.19 42.48 -26.88
CA LEU A 249 26.93 43.82 -27.40
C LEU A 249 27.59 44.91 -26.56
N VAL A 250 27.52 44.80 -25.23
CA VAL A 250 28.10 45.79 -24.30
C VAL A 250 29.62 45.70 -24.25
N SER A 251 30.20 44.50 -24.33
CA SER A 251 31.65 44.32 -24.21
C SER A 251 32.41 44.37 -25.53
N GLY A 252 31.72 44.19 -26.66
CA GLY A 252 32.33 43.97 -27.97
C GLY A 252 33.05 42.62 -28.12
N SER A 253 33.03 41.76 -27.10
CA SER A 253 33.83 40.54 -27.07
C SER A 253 32.96 39.28 -27.12
N PRO A 254 33.15 38.40 -28.14
CA PRO A 254 32.45 37.12 -28.22
C PRO A 254 32.86 36.18 -27.06
N THR A 255 34.02 36.37 -26.43
CA THR A 255 34.48 35.54 -25.30
C THR A 255 33.53 35.64 -24.10
N ARG A 256 32.96 36.82 -23.83
CA ARG A 256 32.00 37.01 -22.73
C ARG A 256 30.66 36.34 -23.02
N ALA A 257 30.22 36.37 -24.27
CA ALA A 257 29.02 35.64 -24.70
C ALA A 257 29.20 34.13 -24.48
N VAL A 258 30.35 33.59 -24.90
CA VAL A 258 30.68 32.18 -24.69
C VAL A 258 30.78 31.85 -23.20
N ALA A 259 31.42 32.68 -22.37
CA ALA A 259 31.50 32.47 -20.92
C ALA A 259 30.11 32.35 -20.26
N VAL A 260 29.16 33.22 -20.67
CA VAL A 260 27.76 33.13 -20.23
C VAL A 260 27.13 31.80 -20.65
N LEU A 261 27.29 31.40 -21.92
CA LEU A 261 26.74 30.14 -22.44
C LEU A 261 27.34 28.89 -21.76
N VAL A 262 28.62 28.91 -21.41
CA VAL A 262 29.28 27.82 -20.68
C VAL A 262 28.60 27.59 -19.33
N VAL A 263 28.42 28.66 -18.56
CA VAL A 263 27.86 28.60 -17.20
C VAL A 263 26.33 28.46 -17.20
N ALA A 264 25.66 28.86 -18.27
CA ALA A 264 24.22 28.74 -18.44
C ALA A 264 23.74 27.30 -18.73
N THR A 265 24.53 26.28 -18.38
CA THR A 265 24.10 24.89 -18.48
C THR A 265 23.37 24.50 -17.17
N PRO A 266 22.05 24.23 -17.20
CA PRO A 266 21.24 23.94 -16.01
C PRO A 266 21.41 22.48 -15.54
N CYS A 267 22.64 22.01 -15.47
CA CYS A 267 23.00 20.68 -14.99
C CYS A 267 22.50 20.37 -13.55
N PRO A 268 22.48 21.33 -12.59
CA PRO A 268 21.97 21.05 -11.25
C PRO A 268 20.50 20.65 -11.24
N LEU A 269 19.71 21.26 -12.11
CA LEU A 269 18.28 20.99 -12.25
C LEU A 269 18.04 19.60 -12.86
N LEU A 270 18.86 19.24 -13.86
CA LEU A 270 18.74 18.00 -14.61
C LEU A 270 19.23 16.77 -13.83
N LEU A 271 20.26 16.90 -12.99
CA LEU A 271 20.88 15.75 -12.33
C LEU A 271 20.41 15.56 -10.88
N ALA A 272 20.15 16.64 -10.15
CA ALA A 272 19.86 16.52 -8.72
C ALA A 272 18.54 15.84 -8.41
N ALA A 273 17.50 16.18 -9.17
CA ALA A 273 16.17 15.62 -8.97
C ALA A 273 16.17 14.09 -9.25
N PRO A 274 16.68 13.59 -10.39
CA PRO A 274 16.81 12.15 -10.61
C PRO A 274 17.63 11.43 -9.53
N VAL A 275 18.76 12.00 -9.10
CA VAL A 275 19.61 11.39 -8.05
C VAL A 275 18.86 11.27 -6.72
N ALA A 276 18.17 12.33 -6.29
CA ALA A 276 17.39 12.32 -5.06
C ALA A 276 16.20 11.33 -5.14
N ILE A 277 15.49 11.30 -6.28
CA ILE A 277 14.35 10.41 -6.50
C ILE A 277 14.80 8.94 -6.56
N VAL A 278 15.85 8.61 -7.30
CA VAL A 278 16.43 7.25 -7.34
C VAL A 278 16.91 6.80 -5.97
N SER A 279 17.50 7.71 -5.20
CA SER A 279 17.89 7.44 -3.81
C SER A 279 16.67 7.12 -2.93
N GLY A 280 15.57 7.84 -3.11
CA GLY A 280 14.29 7.56 -2.46
C GLY A 280 13.71 6.20 -2.87
N LEU A 281 13.61 5.92 -4.17
CA LEU A 281 13.15 4.62 -4.71
C LEU A 281 13.95 3.46 -4.12
N SER A 282 15.28 3.59 -4.06
CA SER A 282 16.16 2.57 -3.49
C SER A 282 15.91 2.33 -2.00
N ARG A 283 15.54 3.35 -1.24
CA ARG A 283 15.22 3.21 0.19
C ARG A 283 13.87 2.57 0.42
N VAL A 284 12.85 3.03 -0.31
CA VAL A 284 11.48 2.52 -0.20
C VAL A 284 11.44 1.03 -0.58
N SER A 285 12.18 0.64 -1.64
CA SER A 285 12.34 -0.77 -2.04
C SER A 285 12.99 -1.65 -0.95
N ARG A 286 13.98 -1.13 -0.20
CA ARG A 286 14.59 -1.87 0.93
C ARG A 286 13.63 -2.13 2.08
N LEU A 287 12.51 -1.41 2.16
CA LEU A 287 11.48 -1.57 3.19
C LEU A 287 10.31 -2.44 2.75
N GLY A 288 10.42 -3.12 1.60
CA GLY A 288 9.32 -3.93 1.05
C GLY A 288 8.24 -3.10 0.38
N VAL A 289 8.58 -1.92 -0.14
CA VAL A 289 7.65 -1.09 -0.91
C VAL A 289 8.20 -0.87 -2.31
N VAL A 290 7.54 -1.41 -3.31
CA VAL A 290 7.95 -1.31 -4.71
C VAL A 290 7.23 -0.13 -5.34
N VAL A 291 7.98 0.84 -5.86
CA VAL A 291 7.44 2.01 -6.55
C VAL A 291 7.85 1.95 -8.01
N ARG A 292 6.86 1.97 -8.93
CA ARG A 292 7.09 1.73 -10.36
C ARG A 292 7.86 2.83 -11.07
N SER A 293 7.71 4.07 -10.62
CA SER A 293 8.29 5.23 -11.31
C SER A 293 8.73 6.31 -10.33
N GLY A 294 9.68 7.14 -10.77
CA GLY A 294 10.07 8.33 -10.02
C GLY A 294 8.92 9.34 -9.85
N GLY A 295 7.99 9.37 -10.81
CA GLY A 295 6.79 10.22 -10.74
C GLY A 295 5.82 9.78 -9.65
N ALA A 296 5.61 8.47 -9.51
CA ALA A 296 4.82 7.92 -8.42
C ALA A 296 5.40 8.26 -7.05
N LEU A 297 6.72 8.12 -6.88
CA LEU A 297 7.40 8.53 -5.64
C LEU A 297 7.22 10.03 -5.36
N GLU A 298 7.35 10.86 -6.39
CA GLU A 298 7.22 12.29 -6.23
C GLU A 298 5.79 12.73 -5.88
N ASN A 299 4.80 12.17 -6.57
CA ASN A 299 3.38 12.39 -6.28
C ASN A 299 3.06 11.95 -4.85
N LEU A 300 3.52 10.77 -4.43
CA LEU A 300 3.40 10.29 -3.05
C LEU A 300 4.00 11.29 -2.04
N GLY A 301 5.14 11.88 -2.38
CA GLY A 301 5.80 12.93 -1.61
C GLY A 301 5.08 14.29 -1.59
N SER A 302 4.04 14.48 -2.41
CA SER A 302 3.25 15.71 -2.48
C SER A 302 1.77 15.52 -2.09
N ALA A 303 1.36 14.26 -1.89
CA ALA A 303 0.01 13.88 -1.52
C ALA A 303 -0.48 14.58 -0.26
N ARG A 304 -1.73 15.03 -0.28
CA ARG A 304 -2.43 15.67 0.85
C ARG A 304 -3.71 14.93 1.25
N THR A 305 -4.26 14.16 0.33
CA THR A 305 -5.46 13.35 0.54
C THR A 305 -5.10 11.89 0.36
N MET A 306 -5.62 11.05 1.25
CA MET A 306 -5.53 9.61 1.12
C MET A 306 -6.92 8.99 1.26
N VAL A 307 -7.26 8.18 0.26
CA VAL A 307 -8.47 7.40 0.16
C VAL A 307 -8.09 5.96 0.42
N LEU A 308 -8.77 5.29 1.35
CA LEU A 308 -8.47 3.92 1.76
C LEU A 308 -9.70 3.04 1.52
N ASP A 309 -9.48 1.87 0.94
CA ASP A 309 -10.48 0.81 1.05
C ASP A 309 -10.57 0.31 2.51
N LYS A 310 -11.72 -0.25 2.87
CA LYS A 310 -11.91 -0.85 4.19
C LYS A 310 -11.36 -2.28 4.24
N THR A 311 -11.92 -3.16 3.42
CA THR A 311 -11.76 -4.62 3.58
C THR A 311 -10.37 -5.03 3.13
N GLY A 312 -9.61 -5.70 4.00
CA GLY A 312 -8.24 -6.15 3.71
C GLY A 312 -7.20 -5.04 3.57
N THR A 313 -7.61 -3.76 3.60
CA THR A 313 -6.71 -2.60 3.68
C THR A 313 -6.67 -2.04 5.11
N LEU A 314 -7.77 -1.48 5.62
CA LEU A 314 -7.88 -1.02 7.01
C LEU A 314 -8.20 -2.16 7.97
N THR A 315 -8.84 -3.21 7.48
CA THR A 315 -9.08 -4.45 8.21
C THR A 315 -8.10 -5.54 7.77
N ALA A 316 -8.03 -6.63 8.55
CA ALA A 316 -7.17 -7.77 8.25
C ALA A 316 -7.59 -8.52 6.96
N GLY A 317 -8.83 -8.33 6.51
CA GLY A 317 -9.41 -9.06 5.38
C GLY A 317 -9.52 -10.55 5.69
N ARG A 318 -9.60 -10.88 6.98
CA ARG A 318 -9.68 -12.23 7.54
C ARG A 318 -10.70 -12.17 8.68
N PRO A 319 -11.93 -12.62 8.45
CA PRO A 319 -12.95 -12.70 9.48
C PRO A 319 -12.42 -13.47 10.70
N ALA A 320 -12.77 -12.99 11.88
CA ALA A 320 -12.50 -13.66 13.14
C ALA A 320 -13.83 -13.93 13.85
N VAL A 321 -13.90 -15.04 14.57
CA VAL A 321 -15.07 -15.38 15.38
C VAL A 321 -15.13 -14.44 16.57
N THR A 322 -16.18 -13.63 16.65
CA THR A 322 -16.40 -12.69 17.75
C THR A 322 -17.15 -13.37 18.90
N GLU A 323 -18.21 -14.12 18.56
CA GLU A 323 -19.08 -14.76 19.55
C GLU A 323 -19.68 -16.06 19.01
N VAL A 324 -19.94 -17.01 19.91
CA VAL A 324 -20.69 -18.24 19.63
C VAL A 324 -21.90 -18.27 20.55
N LEU A 325 -23.09 -18.02 20.00
CA LEU A 325 -24.36 -18.16 20.71
C LEU A 325 -24.88 -19.58 20.53
N THR A 326 -25.44 -20.15 21.60
CA THR A 326 -25.94 -21.54 21.57
C THR A 326 -27.38 -21.62 22.02
N ALA A 327 -28.08 -22.63 21.50
CA ALA A 327 -29.37 -23.05 22.00
C ALA A 327 -29.23 -23.58 23.45
N PRO A 328 -30.30 -23.49 24.28
CA PRO A 328 -30.30 -24.06 25.62
C PRO A 328 -29.86 -25.54 25.63
N GLY A 329 -28.95 -25.89 26.54
CA GLY A 329 -28.43 -27.26 26.67
C GLY A 329 -27.19 -27.56 25.82
N TRP A 330 -26.78 -26.66 24.92
CA TRP A 330 -25.57 -26.81 24.12
C TRP A 330 -24.42 -25.92 24.64
N PRO A 331 -23.25 -26.50 24.98
CA PRO A 331 -22.08 -25.72 25.34
C PRO A 331 -21.39 -25.17 24.08
N ALA A 332 -20.98 -23.90 24.13
CA ALA A 332 -20.32 -23.21 23.01
C ALA A 332 -19.08 -23.93 22.43
N PRO A 333 -18.19 -24.56 23.25
CA PRO A 333 -17.08 -25.34 22.70
C PRO A 333 -17.51 -26.49 21.80
N ASP A 334 -18.62 -27.18 22.11
CA ASP A 334 -19.08 -28.31 21.31
C ASP A 334 -19.68 -27.86 19.98
N VAL A 335 -20.46 -26.77 19.99
CA VAL A 335 -21.01 -26.17 18.77
C VAL A 335 -19.88 -25.73 17.85
N LEU A 336 -18.89 -25.00 18.38
CA LEU A 336 -17.73 -24.55 17.61
C LEU A 336 -16.90 -25.73 17.08
N ARG A 337 -16.69 -26.77 17.91
CA ARG A 337 -15.95 -27.98 17.51
C ARG A 337 -16.61 -28.70 16.34
N LEU A 338 -17.93 -28.89 16.39
CA LEU A 338 -18.67 -29.58 15.34
C LEU A 338 -18.75 -28.75 14.06
N ALA A 339 -18.96 -27.44 14.19
CA ALA A 339 -18.97 -26.53 13.05
C ALA A 339 -17.60 -26.49 12.35
N ALA A 340 -16.53 -26.26 13.10
CA ALA A 340 -15.17 -26.28 12.59
C ALA A 340 -14.81 -27.62 11.97
N ALA A 341 -15.25 -28.74 12.54
CA ALA A 341 -15.00 -30.06 11.98
C ALA A 341 -15.65 -30.26 10.60
N ALA A 342 -16.86 -29.74 10.40
CA ALA A 342 -17.54 -29.74 9.10
C ALA A 342 -16.83 -28.83 8.09
N ASP A 343 -16.40 -27.65 8.53
CA ASP A 343 -15.75 -26.62 7.72
C ASP A 343 -14.30 -26.92 7.30
N GLN A 344 -13.66 -27.98 7.83
CA GLN A 344 -12.24 -28.29 7.59
C GLN A 344 -11.82 -28.43 6.12
N LEU A 345 -12.77 -28.78 5.25
CA LEU A 345 -12.51 -29.02 3.82
C LEU A 345 -13.08 -27.92 2.92
N SER A 346 -13.75 -26.90 3.47
CA SER A 346 -14.27 -25.79 2.69
C SER A 346 -13.17 -24.76 2.41
N PRO A 347 -13.06 -24.25 1.17
CA PRO A 347 -12.15 -23.16 0.83
C PRO A 347 -12.70 -21.77 1.21
N HIS A 348 -13.88 -21.69 1.82
CA HIS A 348 -14.54 -20.41 2.11
C HIS A 348 -13.85 -19.67 3.27
N VAL A 349 -13.64 -18.36 3.11
CA VAL A 349 -12.93 -17.52 4.10
C VAL A 349 -13.58 -17.54 5.49
N LEU A 350 -14.92 -17.62 5.57
CA LEU A 350 -15.62 -17.80 6.85
C LEU A 350 -15.39 -19.18 7.48
N ALA A 351 -15.29 -20.24 6.68
CA ALA A 351 -15.02 -21.59 7.16
C ALA A 351 -13.59 -21.67 7.74
N GLU A 352 -12.61 -21.07 7.04
CA GLU A 352 -11.24 -20.92 7.55
C GLU A 352 -11.20 -20.22 8.92
N ALA A 353 -12.01 -19.17 9.10
CA ALA A 353 -12.10 -18.44 10.36
C ALA A 353 -12.67 -19.30 11.52
N VAL A 354 -13.73 -20.08 11.26
CA VAL A 354 -14.32 -21.00 12.24
C VAL A 354 -13.31 -22.10 12.63
N VAL A 355 -12.61 -22.67 11.65
CA VAL A 355 -11.56 -23.68 11.86
C VAL A 355 -10.38 -23.11 12.64
N ALA A 356 -9.93 -21.90 12.29
CA ALA A 356 -8.83 -21.23 12.96
C ALA A 356 -9.16 -20.96 14.44
N GLU A 357 -10.37 -20.48 14.73
CA GLU A 357 -10.82 -20.23 16.10
C GLU A 357 -10.86 -21.52 16.93
N ALA A 358 -11.39 -22.61 16.37
CA ALA A 358 -11.45 -23.89 17.08
C ALA A 358 -10.05 -24.45 17.38
N ARG A 359 -9.10 -24.29 16.45
CA ARG A 359 -7.68 -24.65 16.66
C ARG A 359 -7.02 -23.78 17.72
N ALA A 360 -7.28 -22.47 17.71
CA ALA A 360 -6.76 -21.54 18.71
C ALA A 360 -7.25 -21.90 20.13
N ARG A 361 -8.47 -22.42 20.26
CA ARG A 361 -9.02 -22.95 21.52
C ARG A 361 -8.56 -24.36 21.87
N GLY A 362 -7.71 -24.98 21.06
CA GLY A 362 -7.22 -26.34 21.28
C GLY A 362 -8.31 -27.43 21.17
N LEU A 363 -9.38 -27.16 20.43
CA LEU A 363 -10.48 -28.12 20.28
C LEU A 363 -10.09 -29.23 19.30
N PRO A 364 -10.35 -30.52 19.62
CA PRO A 364 -10.06 -31.62 18.72
C PRO A 364 -11.06 -31.62 17.55
N LEU A 365 -10.54 -31.52 16.33
CA LEU A 365 -11.35 -31.49 15.10
C LEU A 365 -11.38 -32.89 14.45
N PRO A 366 -12.43 -33.69 14.66
CA PRO A 366 -12.58 -34.97 13.97
C PRO A 366 -12.71 -34.79 12.45
N LEU A 367 -12.21 -35.74 11.67
CA LEU A 367 -12.33 -35.72 10.21
C LEU A 367 -13.81 -35.88 9.79
N PRO A 368 -14.37 -34.95 9.00
CA PRO A 368 -15.74 -35.04 8.53
C PRO A 368 -15.89 -36.14 7.46
N ARG A 369 -17.09 -36.73 7.36
CA ARG A 369 -17.48 -37.67 6.29
C ARG A 369 -18.62 -37.08 5.48
N ASN A 370 -18.78 -37.52 4.23
CA ASN A 370 -19.88 -37.10 3.35
C ASN A 370 -20.02 -35.58 3.21
N VAL A 371 -18.90 -34.85 3.11
CA VAL A 371 -18.91 -33.40 2.99
C VAL A 371 -19.55 -32.98 1.66
N ARG A 372 -20.54 -32.09 1.75
CA ARG A 372 -21.21 -31.45 0.63
C ARG A 372 -21.21 -29.95 0.89
N GLU A 373 -20.71 -29.19 -0.07
CA GLU A 373 -20.73 -27.73 -0.02
C GLU A 373 -21.74 -27.25 -1.05
N GLU A 374 -22.71 -26.45 -0.60
CA GLU A 374 -23.70 -25.79 -1.45
C GLU A 374 -23.35 -24.30 -1.50
N PRO A 375 -22.86 -23.79 -2.65
CA PRO A 375 -22.48 -22.39 -2.81
C PRO A 375 -23.56 -21.43 -2.31
N GLY A 376 -23.15 -20.44 -1.52
CA GLY A 376 -24.04 -19.43 -0.95
C GLY A 376 -24.97 -19.92 0.17
N ARG A 377 -25.04 -21.23 0.46
CA ARG A 377 -25.80 -21.77 1.60
C ARG A 377 -24.89 -22.28 2.70
N GLY A 378 -23.82 -23.01 2.39
CA GLY A 378 -22.85 -23.49 3.38
C GLY A 378 -22.42 -24.94 3.19
N VAL A 379 -21.94 -25.55 4.26
CA VAL A 379 -21.36 -26.90 4.29
C VAL A 379 -22.24 -27.84 5.09
N GLU A 380 -22.42 -29.05 4.58
CA GLU A 380 -23.08 -30.18 5.24
C GLU A 380 -22.11 -31.35 5.35
N ALA A 381 -21.99 -31.94 6.54
CA ALA A 381 -21.07 -33.05 6.80
C ALA A 381 -21.58 -33.97 7.90
N THR A 382 -21.10 -35.22 7.91
CA THR A 382 -21.27 -36.14 9.03
C THR A 382 -20.05 -36.05 9.95
N VAL A 383 -20.24 -35.62 11.20
CA VAL A 383 -19.18 -35.45 12.21
C VAL A 383 -19.55 -36.23 13.47
N ASP A 384 -18.67 -37.12 13.95
CA ASP A 384 -18.94 -38.01 15.09
C ASP A 384 -20.28 -38.78 14.99
N GLY A 385 -20.70 -39.12 13.77
CA GLY A 385 -21.96 -39.81 13.50
C GLY A 385 -23.20 -38.92 13.50
N ARG A 386 -23.06 -37.61 13.68
CA ARG A 386 -24.15 -36.62 13.61
C ARG A 386 -24.15 -35.89 12.29
N HIS A 387 -25.32 -35.48 11.83
CA HIS A 387 -25.47 -34.65 10.65
C HIS A 387 -25.29 -33.17 11.02
N VAL A 388 -24.26 -32.50 10.50
CA VAL A 388 -23.91 -31.12 10.83
C VAL A 388 -24.03 -30.25 9.59
N ARG A 389 -24.77 -29.13 9.69
CA ARG A 389 -24.84 -28.11 8.64
C ARG A 389 -24.37 -26.77 9.19
N VAL A 390 -23.50 -26.08 8.46
CA VAL A 390 -22.89 -24.80 8.82
C VAL A 390 -23.11 -23.81 7.67
N GLY A 391 -23.80 -22.69 7.91
CA GLY A 391 -24.01 -21.71 6.84
C GLY A 391 -25.18 -20.74 7.05
N LYS A 392 -25.72 -20.22 5.94
CA LYS A 392 -26.93 -19.37 5.93
C LYS A 392 -28.17 -20.26 6.13
N ARG A 393 -29.12 -19.79 6.95
CA ARG A 393 -30.43 -20.43 7.15
C ARG A 393 -31.53 -19.41 6.87
N ASP A 394 -32.41 -19.75 5.92
CA ASP A 394 -33.56 -18.94 5.54
C ASP A 394 -34.82 -19.82 5.48
N PRO A 395 -35.85 -19.59 6.33
CA PRO A 395 -35.92 -18.55 7.36
C PRO A 395 -35.02 -18.84 8.57
N ALA A 396 -34.54 -17.77 9.21
CA ALA A 396 -33.83 -17.86 10.49
C ALA A 396 -34.73 -18.49 11.58
N PRO A 397 -34.16 -19.19 12.57
CA PRO A 397 -34.96 -19.76 13.66
C PRO A 397 -35.64 -18.65 14.48
N ASP A 398 -36.89 -18.89 14.91
CA ASP A 398 -37.71 -17.91 15.64
C ASP A 398 -37.58 -18.03 17.18
N ASP A 399 -36.72 -18.93 17.67
CA ASP A 399 -36.47 -19.08 19.10
C ASP A 399 -35.87 -17.80 19.71
N SER A 400 -36.09 -17.57 21.00
CA SER A 400 -35.62 -16.37 21.70
C SER A 400 -34.09 -16.17 21.60
N TRP A 401 -33.31 -17.24 21.70
CA TRP A 401 -31.85 -17.21 21.56
C TRP A 401 -31.43 -16.87 20.12
N ALA A 402 -32.16 -17.38 19.13
CA ALA A 402 -31.88 -17.14 17.72
C ALA A 402 -32.20 -15.70 17.31
N ARG A 403 -33.33 -15.14 17.78
CA ARG A 403 -33.64 -13.70 17.62
C ARG A 403 -32.59 -12.81 18.28
N THR A 404 -32.05 -13.23 19.41
CA THR A 404 -30.93 -12.54 20.07
C THR A 404 -29.67 -12.56 19.19
N ALA A 405 -29.34 -13.71 18.60
CA ALA A 405 -28.20 -13.83 17.68
C ALA A 405 -28.34 -12.93 16.46
N VAL A 406 -29.51 -12.89 15.83
CA VAL A 406 -29.81 -11.98 14.70
C VAL A 406 -29.70 -10.52 15.10
N SER A 407 -30.28 -10.14 16.25
CA SER A 407 -30.22 -8.76 16.75
C SER A 407 -28.78 -8.32 17.03
N ARG A 408 -27.98 -9.18 17.67
CA ARG A 408 -26.56 -8.87 17.96
C ARG A 408 -25.74 -8.76 16.69
N ALA A 409 -25.89 -9.71 15.76
CA ALA A 409 -25.19 -9.64 14.49
C ALA A 409 -25.51 -8.35 13.71
N GLY A 410 -26.77 -7.91 13.76
CA GLY A 410 -27.20 -6.63 13.19
C GLY A 410 -26.53 -5.42 13.83
N LEU A 411 -26.54 -5.34 15.17
CA LEU A 411 -26.00 -4.21 15.94
C LEU A 411 -24.47 -4.14 15.89
N ASP A 412 -23.80 -5.29 15.95
CA ASP A 412 -22.33 -5.38 15.99
C ASP A 412 -21.69 -5.40 14.59
N GLY A 413 -22.53 -5.43 13.53
CA GLY A 413 -22.08 -5.49 12.15
C GLY A 413 -21.43 -6.82 11.77
N CYS A 414 -21.77 -7.90 12.47
CA CYS A 414 -21.19 -9.22 12.25
C CYS A 414 -21.91 -9.99 11.13
N ALA A 415 -21.15 -10.80 10.40
CA ALA A 415 -21.71 -11.91 9.61
C ALA A 415 -22.22 -13.00 10.56
N LEU A 416 -23.34 -13.63 10.21
CA LEU A 416 -24.01 -14.65 11.02
C LEU A 416 -23.97 -15.99 10.28
N VAL A 417 -23.41 -17.01 10.92
CA VAL A 417 -23.36 -18.39 10.43
C VAL A 417 -24.12 -19.28 11.40
N TRP A 418 -25.13 -19.99 10.90
CA TRP A 418 -25.91 -20.94 11.69
C TRP A 418 -25.23 -22.30 11.74
N VAL A 419 -25.38 -22.98 12.87
CA VAL A 419 -24.93 -24.36 13.09
C VAL A 419 -26.15 -25.21 13.42
N GLU A 420 -26.38 -26.22 12.60
CA GLU A 420 -27.47 -27.19 12.76
C GLU A 420 -26.89 -28.58 13.01
N ILE A 421 -27.50 -29.30 13.94
CA ILE A 421 -27.19 -30.70 14.21
C ILE A 421 -28.47 -31.49 14.09
N ASP A 422 -28.48 -32.50 13.24
CA ASP A 422 -29.63 -33.36 12.95
C ASP A 422 -30.89 -32.50 12.63
N ASP A 423 -30.71 -31.54 11.70
CA ASP A 423 -31.68 -30.55 11.22
C ASP A 423 -32.24 -29.57 12.28
N THR A 424 -31.68 -29.58 13.49
CA THR A 424 -32.05 -28.66 14.58
C THR A 424 -31.01 -27.56 14.72
N PRO A 425 -31.38 -26.26 14.72
CA PRO A 425 -30.44 -25.18 14.96
C PRO A 425 -29.96 -25.22 16.42
N VAL A 426 -28.65 -25.40 16.61
CA VAL A 426 -28.03 -25.54 17.95
C VAL A 426 -27.13 -24.36 18.31
N GLY A 427 -26.76 -23.54 17.32
CA GLY A 427 -25.97 -22.35 17.58
C GLY A 427 -25.82 -21.42 16.39
N ALA A 428 -25.20 -20.28 16.66
CA ALA A 428 -24.92 -19.21 15.74
C ALA A 428 -23.52 -18.66 16.03
N ILE A 429 -22.69 -18.58 15.01
CA ILE A 429 -21.34 -18.04 15.07
C ILE A 429 -21.36 -16.65 14.43
N LEU A 430 -20.95 -15.64 15.19
CA LEU A 430 -20.80 -14.27 14.71
C LEU A 430 -19.35 -14.07 14.28
N LEU A 431 -19.15 -13.58 13.06
CA LEU A 431 -17.83 -13.27 12.52
C LEU A 431 -17.74 -11.79 12.15
N LYS A 432 -16.62 -11.15 12.48
CA LYS A 432 -16.32 -9.77 12.08
C LYS A 432 -14.91 -9.72 11.50
N ASP A 433 -14.69 -8.88 10.50
CA ASP A 433 -13.35 -8.60 10.00
C ASP A 433 -12.71 -7.50 10.87
N PRO A 434 -11.70 -7.82 11.70
CA PRO A 434 -11.15 -6.87 12.64
C PRO A 434 -10.33 -5.80 11.93
N VAL A 435 -10.31 -4.60 12.50
CA VAL A 435 -9.39 -3.52 12.10
C VAL A 435 -7.95 -3.98 12.36
N ARG A 436 -7.02 -3.64 11.46
CA ARG A 436 -5.61 -4.00 11.66
C ARG A 436 -5.05 -3.28 12.87
N ALA A 437 -4.28 -3.99 13.70
CA ALA A 437 -3.59 -3.40 14.85
C ALA A 437 -2.69 -2.21 14.44
N ASP A 438 -2.03 -2.26 13.28
CA ASP A 438 -1.18 -1.15 12.83
C ASP A 438 -1.95 0.02 12.21
N ALA A 439 -3.26 -0.08 11.96
CA ALA A 439 -4.04 0.92 11.21
C ALA A 439 -4.09 2.26 11.93
N GLY A 440 -4.55 2.30 13.19
CA GLY A 440 -4.71 3.54 13.94
C GLY A 440 -3.39 4.33 14.06
N ARG A 441 -2.29 3.64 14.37
CA ARG A 441 -0.95 4.25 14.42
C ARG A 441 -0.48 4.72 13.05
N THR A 442 -0.71 3.94 12.00
CA THR A 442 -0.33 4.30 10.64
C THR A 442 -1.03 5.56 10.17
N LEU A 443 -2.34 5.69 10.41
CA LEU A 443 -3.10 6.88 10.04
C LEU A 443 -2.61 8.13 10.78
N ARG A 444 -2.25 8.03 12.08
CA ARG A 444 -1.61 9.12 12.82
C ARG A 444 -0.26 9.50 12.20
N ARG A 445 0.56 8.51 11.81
CA ARG A 445 1.83 8.75 11.12
C ARG A 445 1.61 9.45 9.78
N LEU A 446 0.65 9.01 8.98
CA LEU A 446 0.29 9.63 7.71
C LEU A 446 -0.16 11.09 7.89
N ARG A 447 -0.96 11.38 8.92
CA ARG A 447 -1.30 12.77 9.27
C ARG A 447 -0.07 13.60 9.63
N SER A 448 0.81 13.08 10.48
CA SER A 448 2.06 13.76 10.84
C SER A 448 3.02 13.93 9.65
N ALA A 449 2.99 12.98 8.72
CA ALA A 449 3.73 13.05 7.47
C ALA A 449 3.15 14.11 6.54
N GLY A 450 1.87 14.49 6.72
CA GLY A 450 1.20 15.65 6.13
C GLY A 450 0.02 15.31 5.20
N ILE A 451 -0.64 14.17 5.43
CA ILE A 451 -2.00 13.93 4.93
C ILE A 451 -2.97 14.75 5.80
N HIS A 452 -3.76 15.60 5.16
CA HIS A 452 -4.75 16.43 5.85
C HIS A 452 -6.15 15.83 5.79
N ARG A 453 -6.40 14.97 4.80
CA ARG A 453 -7.72 14.37 4.55
C ARG A 453 -7.59 12.85 4.37
N LEU A 454 -8.29 12.10 5.22
CA LEU A 454 -8.41 10.65 5.21
C LEU A 454 -9.86 10.26 4.91
N VAL A 455 -10.09 9.57 3.79
CA VAL A 455 -11.42 9.12 3.36
C VAL A 455 -11.43 7.61 3.27
N MET A 456 -12.48 6.95 3.76
CA MET A 456 -12.69 5.52 3.55
C MET A 456 -13.81 5.27 2.54
N LEU A 457 -13.53 4.41 1.56
CA LEU A 457 -14.52 3.89 0.61
C LEU A 457 -14.79 2.44 0.94
N THR A 458 -16.07 2.03 0.94
CA THR A 458 -16.43 0.63 1.18
C THR A 458 -17.78 0.28 0.56
N GLY A 459 -17.93 -0.99 0.16
CA GLY A 459 -19.21 -1.58 -0.25
C GLY A 459 -20.14 -1.90 0.92
N ASP A 460 -19.62 -1.86 2.15
CA ASP A 460 -20.36 -2.20 3.37
C ASP A 460 -21.55 -1.29 3.66
N ARG A 461 -22.40 -1.75 4.58
CA ARG A 461 -23.48 -0.96 5.14
C ARG A 461 -22.94 0.27 5.90
N PRO A 462 -23.69 1.39 5.93
CA PRO A 462 -23.22 2.64 6.54
C PRO A 462 -22.88 2.54 8.03
N GLU A 463 -23.62 1.72 8.79
CA GLU A 463 -23.47 1.61 10.25
C GLU A 463 -22.09 1.01 10.65
N PRO A 464 -21.70 -0.21 10.20
CA PRO A 464 -20.35 -0.73 10.46
C PRO A 464 -19.22 0.16 9.91
N ALA A 465 -19.43 0.77 8.74
CA ALA A 465 -18.43 1.64 8.13
C ALA A 465 -18.17 2.89 8.98
N ARG A 466 -19.21 3.53 9.51
CA ARG A 466 -19.06 4.70 10.38
C ARG A 466 -18.38 4.37 11.70
N GLU A 467 -18.64 3.20 12.26
CA GLU A 467 -17.96 2.71 13.47
C GLU A 467 -16.45 2.64 13.24
N VAL A 468 -16.01 1.95 12.18
CA VAL A 468 -14.59 1.85 11.81
C VAL A 468 -13.99 3.23 11.56
N GLY A 469 -14.70 4.11 10.84
CA GLY A 469 -14.21 5.46 10.57
C GLY A 469 -14.06 6.33 11.82
N ALA A 470 -14.96 6.19 12.79
CA ALA A 470 -14.88 6.89 14.07
C ALA A 470 -13.70 6.42 14.91
N VAL A 471 -13.50 5.10 15.03
CA VAL A 471 -12.37 4.48 15.76
C VAL A 471 -11.03 4.92 15.17
N LEU A 472 -10.93 4.96 13.83
CA LEU A 472 -9.70 5.31 13.12
C LEU A 472 -9.47 6.82 12.95
N GLY A 473 -10.44 7.67 13.30
CA GLY A 473 -10.35 9.13 13.15
C GLY A 473 -10.28 9.58 11.69
N LEU A 474 -11.11 8.99 10.83
CA LEU A 474 -11.24 9.37 9.42
C LEU A 474 -12.08 10.65 9.27
N ASP A 475 -11.79 11.44 8.23
CA ASP A 475 -12.51 12.69 7.97
C ASP A 475 -13.83 12.43 7.24
N GLU A 476 -13.90 11.36 6.43
CA GLU A 476 -15.11 10.98 5.70
C GLU A 476 -15.19 9.47 5.46
N VAL A 477 -16.43 8.95 5.44
CA VAL A 477 -16.74 7.54 5.17
C VAL A 477 -17.83 7.46 4.11
N CYS A 478 -17.48 6.90 2.95
CA CYS A 478 -18.42 6.62 1.86
C CYS A 478 -18.73 5.11 1.84
N ALA A 479 -19.89 4.75 2.35
CA ALA A 479 -20.39 3.37 2.38
C ALA A 479 -21.23 3.03 1.15
N GLN A 480 -21.56 1.75 0.95
CA GLN A 480 -22.36 1.23 -0.16
C GLN A 480 -21.84 1.65 -1.55
N GLN A 481 -20.53 1.72 -1.71
CA GLN A 481 -19.89 2.15 -2.95
C GLN A 481 -19.74 0.99 -3.94
N THR A 482 -20.25 1.17 -5.16
CA THR A 482 -19.91 0.29 -6.29
C THR A 482 -18.50 0.61 -6.83
N PRO A 483 -17.85 -0.26 -7.61
CA PRO A 483 -16.56 0.05 -8.22
C PRO A 483 -16.55 1.36 -9.03
N ALA A 484 -17.63 1.64 -9.78
CA ALA A 484 -17.77 2.90 -10.52
C ALA A 484 -17.91 4.11 -9.59
N SER A 485 -18.65 3.96 -8.48
CA SER A 485 -18.81 5.01 -7.47
C SER A 485 -17.47 5.29 -6.76
N LYS A 486 -16.67 4.26 -6.48
CA LYS A 486 -15.31 4.43 -5.92
C LYS A 486 -14.43 5.27 -6.84
N VAL A 487 -14.43 5.00 -8.14
CA VAL A 487 -13.70 5.80 -9.14
C VAL A 487 -14.16 7.25 -9.16
N ALA A 488 -15.47 7.48 -9.12
CA ALA A 488 -16.03 8.84 -9.09
C ALA A 488 -15.62 9.60 -7.82
N ALA A 489 -15.65 8.94 -6.66
CA ALA A 489 -15.20 9.52 -5.40
C ALA A 489 -13.71 9.88 -5.43
N VAL A 490 -12.85 8.98 -5.94
CA VAL A 490 -11.41 9.26 -6.11
C VAL A 490 -11.18 10.47 -7.03
N ARG A 491 -11.92 10.57 -8.14
CA ARG A 491 -11.82 11.73 -9.06
C ARG A 491 -12.25 13.03 -8.40
N ALA A 492 -13.31 13.02 -7.59
CA ALA A 492 -13.75 14.20 -6.86
C ALA A 492 -12.67 14.70 -5.87
N GLU A 493 -11.97 13.77 -5.20
CA GLU A 493 -10.84 14.12 -4.34
C GLU A 493 -9.63 14.65 -5.13
N GLN A 494 -9.37 14.12 -6.34
CA GLN A 494 -8.31 14.62 -7.22
C GLN A 494 -8.49 16.06 -7.67
N GLU A 495 -9.74 16.54 -7.79
CA GLU A 495 -10.01 17.95 -8.11
C GLU A 495 -9.49 18.89 -7.01
N GLN A 496 -9.37 18.40 -5.76
CA GLN A 496 -8.91 19.18 -4.62
C GLN A 496 -7.39 19.08 -4.40
N GLY A 497 -6.73 18.03 -4.91
CA GLY A 497 -5.29 17.88 -4.80
C GLY A 497 -4.76 16.50 -5.16
N VAL A 498 -3.46 16.28 -4.88
CA VAL A 498 -2.81 14.99 -5.11
C VAL A 498 -3.37 13.95 -4.14
N THR A 499 -4.03 12.94 -4.72
CA THR A 499 -4.81 11.94 -4.00
C THR A 499 -4.18 10.56 -4.17
N VAL A 500 -3.94 9.90 -3.03
CA VAL A 500 -3.47 8.51 -2.97
C VAL A 500 -4.67 7.61 -2.72
N MET A 501 -4.85 6.55 -3.53
CA MET A 501 -5.80 5.49 -3.24
C MET A 501 -5.06 4.27 -2.73
N VAL A 502 -5.52 3.64 -1.65
CA VAL A 502 -4.96 2.40 -1.09
C VAL A 502 -6.03 1.32 -1.12
N GLY A 503 -5.69 0.15 -1.66
CA GLY A 503 -6.60 -1.00 -1.74
C GLY A 503 -5.84 -2.32 -1.85
N ASP A 504 -6.54 -3.44 -1.69
CA ASP A 504 -5.95 -4.78 -1.74
C ASP A 504 -6.57 -5.68 -2.84
N GLY A 505 -7.80 -5.36 -3.27
CA GLY A 505 -8.63 -6.17 -4.17
C GLY A 505 -8.78 -5.60 -5.58
N LEU A 506 -9.15 -6.45 -6.55
CA LEU A 506 -9.30 -6.07 -7.96
C LEU A 506 -10.47 -5.10 -8.18
N ASN A 507 -11.44 -5.06 -7.25
CA ASN A 507 -12.44 -3.98 -7.12
C ASN A 507 -11.84 -2.58 -7.09
N ASP A 508 -10.68 -2.46 -6.47
CA ASP A 508 -10.01 -1.18 -6.31
C ASP A 508 -9.08 -0.90 -7.48
N ALA A 509 -8.78 -1.86 -8.36
CA ALA A 509 -7.88 -1.63 -9.49
C ALA A 509 -8.30 -0.44 -10.38
N PRO A 510 -9.60 -0.24 -10.72
CA PRO A 510 -10.05 0.97 -11.41
C PRO A 510 -9.85 2.25 -10.58
N ALA A 511 -10.10 2.21 -9.26
CA ALA A 511 -9.96 3.35 -8.37
C ALA A 511 -8.48 3.72 -8.10
N LEU A 512 -7.62 2.70 -7.96
CA LEU A 512 -6.17 2.78 -7.84
C LEU A 512 -5.56 3.42 -9.09
N ALA A 513 -5.98 2.94 -10.27
CA ALA A 513 -5.54 3.53 -11.52
C ALA A 513 -6.03 4.96 -11.68
N ALA A 514 -7.27 5.27 -11.27
CA ALA A 514 -7.82 6.61 -11.35
C ALA A 514 -7.17 7.60 -10.37
N ALA A 515 -6.50 7.15 -9.31
CA ALA A 515 -5.84 8.01 -8.34
C ALA A 515 -4.56 8.66 -8.89
N THR A 516 -4.05 9.68 -8.21
CA THR A 516 -2.77 10.30 -8.61
C THR A 516 -1.59 9.39 -8.29
N VAL A 517 -1.77 8.56 -7.26
CA VAL A 517 -0.94 7.41 -6.93
C VAL A 517 -1.85 6.28 -6.44
N GLY A 518 -1.86 5.17 -7.16
CA GLY A 518 -2.47 3.93 -6.67
C GLY A 518 -1.50 3.13 -5.81
N VAL A 519 -1.94 2.67 -4.63
CA VAL A 519 -1.16 1.82 -3.71
C VAL A 519 -1.88 0.49 -3.48
N ALA A 520 -1.23 -0.62 -3.82
CA ALA A 520 -1.78 -1.96 -3.61
C ALA A 520 -1.14 -2.68 -2.41
N MET A 521 -1.95 -3.38 -1.63
CA MET A 521 -1.49 -4.37 -0.64
C MET A 521 -1.13 -5.67 -1.37
N GLY A 522 0.17 -5.97 -1.51
CA GLY A 522 0.72 -7.06 -2.34
C GLY A 522 0.98 -8.39 -1.61
N ALA A 523 0.47 -8.57 -0.38
CA ALA A 523 0.77 -9.74 0.44
C ALA A 523 0.19 -11.07 -0.08
N ARG A 524 -0.87 -11.01 -0.90
CA ARG A 524 -1.59 -12.19 -1.42
C ARG A 524 -1.09 -12.65 -2.80
N GLY A 525 0.12 -12.23 -3.20
CA GLY A 525 0.70 -12.54 -4.50
C GLY A 525 0.31 -11.52 -5.59
N SER A 526 0.64 -11.85 -6.84
CA SER A 526 0.39 -11.02 -8.03
C SER A 526 -1.12 -10.88 -8.32
N THR A 527 -1.80 -9.96 -7.63
CA THR A 527 -3.21 -9.57 -7.86
C THR A 527 -3.30 -8.48 -8.92
N ALA A 528 -4.45 -8.36 -9.59
CA ALA A 528 -4.68 -7.30 -10.58
C ALA A 528 -4.57 -5.88 -9.99
N SER A 529 -4.76 -5.71 -8.68
CA SER A 529 -4.51 -4.44 -7.95
C SER A 529 -3.03 -4.11 -7.88
N SER A 530 -2.18 -5.10 -7.59
CA SER A 530 -0.72 -4.96 -7.67
C SER A 530 -0.27 -4.60 -9.08
N GLU A 531 -1.04 -5.00 -10.09
CA GLU A 531 -0.80 -4.69 -11.50
C GLU A 531 -1.28 -3.29 -11.92
N ALA A 532 -2.35 -2.77 -11.33
CA ALA A 532 -2.87 -1.43 -11.60
C ALA A 532 -2.19 -0.32 -10.78
N ALA A 533 -1.61 -0.66 -9.62
CA ALA A 533 -1.05 0.32 -8.69
C ALA A 533 0.35 0.82 -9.09
N ASP A 534 0.63 2.08 -8.79
CA ASP A 534 1.93 2.72 -8.92
C ASP A 534 2.93 2.28 -7.84
N VAL A 535 2.39 1.93 -6.66
CA VAL A 535 3.13 1.48 -5.48
C VAL A 535 2.54 0.15 -5.01
N VAL A 536 3.39 -0.80 -4.67
CA VAL A 536 2.99 -2.11 -4.15
C VAL A 536 3.70 -2.37 -2.83
N LEU A 537 2.93 -2.62 -1.77
CA LEU A 537 3.43 -3.05 -0.48
C LEU A 537 3.63 -4.57 -0.52
N THR A 538 4.88 -5.05 -0.50
CA THR A 538 5.16 -6.50 -0.63
C THR A 538 4.84 -7.28 0.64
N THR A 539 4.67 -6.57 1.76
CA THR A 539 4.30 -7.13 3.06
C THR A 539 2.86 -6.76 3.40
N ASP A 540 2.17 -7.58 4.19
CA ASP A 540 0.81 -7.31 4.68
C ASP A 540 0.79 -6.28 5.83
N ARG A 541 1.42 -5.13 5.60
CA ARG A 541 1.67 -4.12 6.61
C ARG A 541 1.33 -2.75 6.07
N LEU A 542 0.30 -2.14 6.65
CA LEU A 542 -0.17 -0.82 6.23
C LEU A 542 0.87 0.25 6.59
N ASP A 543 1.58 0.09 7.72
CA ASP A 543 2.56 1.07 8.20
C ASP A 543 3.70 1.40 7.23
N ARG A 544 3.99 0.49 6.30
CA ARG A 544 4.96 0.69 5.21
C ARG A 544 4.59 1.82 4.26
N ILE A 545 3.30 2.15 4.12
CA ILE A 545 2.88 3.31 3.31
C ILE A 545 3.33 4.62 3.96
N ALA A 546 3.29 4.71 5.30
CA ALA A 546 3.76 5.87 6.03
C ALA A 546 5.29 6.02 5.89
N ASP A 547 6.04 4.91 6.00
CA ASP A 547 7.48 4.89 5.75
C ASP A 547 7.81 5.42 4.33
N ALA A 548 7.09 4.90 3.32
CA ALA A 548 7.28 5.29 1.93
C ALA A 548 7.00 6.78 1.70
N MET A 549 5.93 7.31 2.30
CA MET A 549 5.53 8.71 2.19
C MET A 549 6.53 9.65 2.88
N GLU A 550 7.05 9.28 4.06
CA GLU A 550 8.11 10.02 4.77
C GLU A 550 9.39 10.11 3.91
N ILE A 551 9.81 9.00 3.31
CA ILE A 551 10.97 8.95 2.41
C ILE A 551 10.72 9.78 1.14
N ALA A 552 9.55 9.63 0.53
CA ALA A 552 9.16 10.36 -0.66
C ALA A 552 9.19 11.88 -0.44
N ARG A 553 8.64 12.35 0.69
CA ARG A 553 8.67 13.76 1.10
C ARG A 553 10.09 14.26 1.32
N TYR A 554 10.93 13.48 2.01
CA TYR A 554 12.33 13.84 2.24
C TYR A 554 13.11 13.91 0.92
N ALA A 555 12.97 12.91 0.04
CA ALA A 555 13.60 12.88 -1.27
C ALA A 555 13.19 14.09 -2.12
N ARG A 556 11.89 14.41 -2.16
CA ARG A 556 11.37 15.59 -2.85
C ARG A 556 11.92 16.89 -2.28
N ARG A 557 12.00 17.02 -0.95
CA ARG A 557 12.57 18.21 -0.30
C ARG A 557 14.04 18.41 -0.69
N ILE A 558 14.83 17.33 -0.67
CA ILE A 558 16.24 17.35 -1.08
C ILE A 558 16.37 17.68 -2.57
N ALA A 559 15.53 17.11 -3.43
CA ALA A 559 15.50 17.41 -4.86
C ALA A 559 15.26 18.90 -5.12
N VAL A 560 14.23 19.48 -4.49
CA VAL A 560 13.89 20.91 -4.62
C VAL A 560 15.00 21.79 -4.03
N GLN A 561 15.53 21.44 -2.85
CA GLN A 561 16.64 22.17 -2.23
C GLN A 561 17.86 22.22 -3.17
N SER A 562 18.26 21.07 -3.69
CA SER A 562 19.38 20.95 -4.62
C SER A 562 19.14 21.73 -5.91
N ALA A 563 17.96 21.63 -6.50
CA ALA A 563 17.61 22.34 -7.74
C ALA A 563 17.62 23.87 -7.55
N VAL A 564 16.99 24.38 -6.49
CA VAL A 564 16.92 25.82 -6.19
C VAL A 564 18.30 26.37 -5.86
N ALA A 565 19.06 25.68 -5.01
CA ALA A 565 20.42 26.11 -4.64
C ALA A 565 21.36 26.09 -5.84
N GLY A 566 21.35 25.01 -6.63
CA GLY A 566 22.19 24.89 -7.82
C GLY A 566 21.86 25.93 -8.88
N MET A 567 20.57 26.14 -9.17
CA MET A 567 20.16 27.17 -10.13
C MET A 567 20.49 28.58 -9.65
N GLY A 568 20.34 28.87 -8.35
CA GLY A 568 20.74 30.14 -7.77
C GLY A 568 22.24 30.42 -7.95
N LEU A 569 23.09 29.41 -7.74
CA LEU A 569 24.53 29.52 -7.96
C LEU A 569 24.89 29.69 -9.44
N SER A 570 24.26 28.94 -10.35
CA SER A 570 24.47 29.09 -11.79
C SER A 570 24.04 30.46 -12.32
N LEU A 571 22.91 31.01 -11.84
CA LEU A 571 22.48 32.38 -12.17
C LEU A 571 23.49 33.44 -11.69
N ALA A 572 24.04 33.28 -10.48
CA ALA A 572 25.07 34.18 -9.96
C ALA A 572 26.36 34.10 -10.79
N ALA A 573 26.81 32.89 -11.12
CA ALA A 573 27.98 32.68 -11.96
C ALA A 573 27.78 33.23 -13.39
N MET A 574 26.57 33.10 -13.95
CA MET A 574 26.20 33.69 -15.24
C MET A 574 26.25 35.22 -15.21
N ALA A 575 25.79 35.85 -14.13
CA ALA A 575 25.91 37.30 -13.95
C ALA A 575 27.39 37.73 -13.90
N LEU A 576 28.24 37.03 -13.16
CA LEU A 576 29.69 37.29 -13.09
C LEU A 576 30.37 37.15 -14.47
N ALA A 577 29.99 36.12 -15.24
CA ALA A 577 30.46 35.93 -16.62
C ALA A 577 30.04 37.08 -17.54
N ALA A 578 28.80 37.56 -17.40
CA ALA A 578 28.28 38.68 -18.20
C ALA A 578 29.06 39.99 -17.97
N VAL A 579 29.48 40.27 -16.72
CA VAL A 579 30.33 41.45 -16.42
C VAL A 579 31.80 41.24 -16.80
N GLY A 580 32.20 40.02 -17.20
CA GLY A 580 33.56 39.68 -17.61
C GLY A 580 34.49 39.27 -16.46
N LEU A 581 33.94 39.00 -15.27
CA LEU A 581 34.72 38.55 -14.10
C LEU A 581 35.03 37.04 -14.12
N LEU A 582 34.38 36.30 -15.02
CA LEU A 582 34.50 34.84 -15.10
C LEU A 582 34.79 34.41 -16.54
N PRO A 583 36.05 34.08 -16.89
CA PRO A 583 36.42 33.55 -18.21
C PRO A 583 35.79 32.16 -18.47
N PRO A 584 35.64 31.72 -19.75
CA PRO A 584 34.98 30.46 -20.10
C PRO A 584 35.52 29.23 -19.38
N THR A 585 36.86 29.08 -19.34
CA THR A 585 37.51 27.93 -18.69
C THR A 585 37.22 27.87 -17.18
N PHE A 586 37.35 28.98 -16.46
CA PHE A 586 37.01 29.03 -15.03
C PHE A 586 35.50 28.92 -14.78
N GLY A 587 34.67 29.41 -15.71
CA GLY A 587 33.23 29.22 -15.70
C GLY A 587 32.83 27.75 -15.78
N ALA A 588 33.46 26.99 -16.67
CA ALA A 588 33.25 25.54 -16.78
C ALA A 588 33.62 24.82 -15.47
N LEU A 589 34.79 25.11 -14.88
CA LEU A 589 35.23 24.51 -13.62
C LEU A 589 34.31 24.86 -12.43
N LEU A 590 33.85 26.12 -12.35
CA LEU A 590 32.91 26.55 -11.31
C LEU A 590 31.57 25.83 -11.46
N GLN A 591 31.06 25.69 -12.69
CA GLN A 591 29.82 24.99 -12.96
C GLN A 591 29.91 23.51 -12.54
N GLU A 592 31.03 22.84 -12.82
CA GLU A 592 31.29 21.47 -12.35
C GLU A 592 31.32 21.36 -10.82
N ALA A 593 31.93 22.32 -10.13
CA ALA A 593 31.94 22.35 -8.66
C ALA A 593 30.51 22.50 -8.09
N ILE A 594 29.68 23.33 -8.72
CA ILE A 594 28.26 23.47 -8.36
C ILE A 594 27.53 22.14 -8.57
N ASP A 595 27.70 21.49 -9.72
CA ASP A 595 27.04 20.23 -10.05
C ASP A 595 27.41 19.13 -9.06
N VAL A 596 28.70 18.97 -8.74
CA VAL A 596 29.18 18.00 -7.73
C VAL A 596 28.59 18.30 -6.36
N ALA A 597 28.61 19.55 -5.90
CA ALA A 597 28.04 19.93 -4.61
C ALA A 597 26.54 19.61 -4.51
N VAL A 598 25.80 19.87 -5.59
CA VAL A 598 24.37 19.62 -5.68
C VAL A 598 24.06 18.12 -5.72
N ILE A 599 24.87 17.31 -6.43
CA ILE A 599 24.78 15.84 -6.44
C ILE A 599 25.07 15.27 -5.05
N LEU A 600 26.12 15.75 -4.37
CA LEU A 600 26.44 15.33 -3.00
C LEU A 600 25.30 15.66 -2.03
N ASN A 601 24.67 16.84 -2.18
CA ASN A 601 23.47 17.17 -1.42
C ASN A 601 22.29 16.24 -1.77
N ALA A 602 22.08 15.93 -3.05
CA ALA A 602 21.02 15.03 -3.50
C ALA A 602 21.19 13.61 -2.92
N LEU A 603 22.43 13.12 -2.82
CA LEU A 603 22.75 11.82 -2.22
C LEU A 603 22.42 11.73 -0.72
N ARG A 604 22.18 12.84 -0.01
CA ARG A 604 21.64 12.81 1.36
C ARG A 604 20.29 12.12 1.44
N ALA A 605 19.54 12.06 0.33
CA ALA A 605 18.30 11.28 0.22
C ALA A 605 18.50 9.79 0.54
N LEU A 606 19.74 9.25 0.46
CA LEU A 606 20.07 7.87 0.83
C LEU A 606 20.08 7.59 2.34
N ARG A 607 20.29 8.61 3.19
CA ARG A 607 20.56 8.42 4.62
C ARG A 607 19.70 9.28 5.56
N GLY A 608 19.10 10.37 5.08
CA GLY A 608 18.36 11.30 5.93
C GLY A 608 16.85 11.09 5.95
N GLY A 609 16.15 11.79 6.85
CA GLY A 609 14.73 11.56 7.14
C GLY A 609 14.58 10.35 8.06
N GLN A 610 14.22 10.59 9.32
CA GLN A 610 13.88 9.51 10.25
C GLN A 610 12.69 8.77 9.67
N VAL A 611 12.86 7.48 9.40
CA VAL A 611 11.79 6.58 8.96
C VAL A 611 11.48 5.70 10.15
N GLY A 612 10.22 5.69 10.60
CA GLY A 612 9.79 4.81 11.69
C GLY A 612 10.32 5.19 13.07
N GLY A 613 10.01 6.41 13.55
CA GLY A 613 10.26 6.80 14.95
C GLY A 613 11.72 6.61 15.42
N ARG A 614 11.94 6.53 16.73
CA ARG A 614 13.23 6.05 17.26
C ARG A 614 13.26 4.52 17.15
N PRO A 615 14.37 3.91 16.71
CA PRO A 615 14.48 2.45 16.66
C PRO A 615 14.23 1.88 18.06
N VAL A 616 13.35 0.87 18.12
CA VAL A 616 13.05 0.16 19.36
C VAL A 616 14.33 -0.56 19.81
N GLN A 617 14.76 -0.35 21.05
CA GLN A 617 15.94 -1.03 21.56
C GLN A 617 15.68 -2.55 21.59
N PRO A 618 16.68 -3.41 21.29
CA PRO A 618 16.50 -4.86 21.31
C PRO A 618 15.91 -5.38 22.63
N SER A 619 16.31 -4.80 23.77
CA SER A 619 15.74 -5.11 25.08
C SER A 619 14.23 -4.83 25.15
N THR A 620 13.78 -3.71 24.57
CA THR A 620 12.36 -3.34 24.52
C THR A 620 11.60 -4.25 23.55
N GLN A 621 12.20 -4.67 22.44
CA GLN A 621 11.59 -5.67 21.54
C GLN A 621 11.38 -7.02 22.25
N THR A 622 12.35 -7.47 23.07
CA THR A 622 12.18 -8.69 23.87
C THR A 622 11.03 -8.58 24.84
N LEU A 623 10.90 -7.44 25.55
CA LEU A 623 9.77 -7.19 26.44
C LEU A 623 8.44 -7.20 25.67
N LEU A 624 8.36 -6.48 24.56
CA LEU A 624 7.16 -6.44 23.72
C LEU A 624 6.72 -7.82 23.22
N ARG A 625 7.67 -8.69 22.83
CA ARG A 625 7.36 -10.07 22.41
C ARG A 625 6.89 -10.94 23.57
N ARG A 626 7.50 -10.79 24.75
CA ARG A 626 7.10 -11.51 25.96
C ARG A 626 5.68 -11.11 26.37
N PHE A 627 5.45 -9.81 26.59
CA PHE A 627 4.17 -9.30 27.03
C PHE A 627 3.08 -9.57 25.99
N GLY A 628 3.34 -9.42 24.69
CA GLY A 628 2.38 -9.78 23.64
C GLY A 628 1.95 -11.25 23.69
N ALA A 629 2.88 -12.19 23.93
CA ALA A 629 2.54 -13.62 24.06
C ALA A 629 1.76 -13.92 25.35
N GLU A 630 2.09 -13.27 26.47
CA GLU A 630 1.32 -13.37 27.72
C GLU A 630 -0.10 -12.81 27.53
N HIS A 631 -0.23 -11.71 26.80
CA HIS A 631 -1.48 -11.03 26.52
C HIS A 631 -2.46 -11.88 25.70
N ASP A 632 -1.96 -12.64 24.71
CA ASP A 632 -2.76 -13.63 23.96
C ASP A 632 -3.45 -14.64 24.88
N HIS A 633 -2.80 -15.05 25.96
CA HIS A 633 -3.39 -15.95 26.96
C HIS A 633 -4.38 -15.25 27.90
N LEU A 634 -4.18 -13.95 28.18
CA LEU A 634 -5.05 -13.17 29.05
C LEU A 634 -6.35 -12.72 28.37
N ARG A 635 -6.42 -12.73 27.02
CA ARG A 635 -7.70 -12.55 26.31
C ARG A 635 -8.77 -13.55 26.73
N GLN A 636 -8.39 -14.72 27.26
CA GLN A 636 -9.33 -15.72 27.80
C GLN A 636 -10.07 -15.25 29.07
N ALA A 637 -9.64 -14.16 29.72
CA ALA A 637 -10.34 -13.58 30.85
C ALA A 637 -11.63 -12.83 30.42
N LEU A 638 -11.66 -12.22 29.23
CA LEU A 638 -12.82 -11.46 28.73
C LEU A 638 -14.12 -12.28 28.72
N PRO A 639 -14.13 -13.50 28.13
CA PRO A 639 -15.31 -14.36 28.15
C PRO A 639 -15.75 -14.74 29.56
N LEU A 640 -14.82 -14.89 30.51
CA LEU A 640 -15.15 -15.25 31.90
C LEU A 640 -15.90 -14.12 32.60
N VAL A 641 -15.45 -12.87 32.43
CA VAL A 641 -16.13 -11.68 32.98
C VAL A 641 -17.53 -11.56 32.39
N ARG A 642 -17.68 -11.70 31.07
CA ARG A 642 -18.98 -11.63 30.40
C ARG A 642 -19.91 -12.77 30.83
N THR A 643 -19.40 -14.00 30.89
CA THR A 643 -20.16 -15.17 31.34
C THR A 643 -20.64 -15.02 32.79
N ALA A 644 -19.81 -14.44 33.66
CA ALA A 644 -20.19 -14.15 35.03
C ALA A 644 -21.30 -13.10 35.11
N ALA A 645 -21.22 -12.04 34.30
CA ALA A 645 -22.27 -11.02 34.21
C ALA A 645 -23.60 -11.61 33.73
N ASP A 646 -23.57 -12.37 32.63
CA ASP A 646 -24.79 -12.96 32.05
C ASP A 646 -25.40 -14.02 32.98
N ALA A 647 -24.58 -14.82 33.68
CA ALA A 647 -25.05 -15.76 34.68
C ALA A 647 -25.69 -15.06 35.90
N LEU A 648 -25.10 -13.94 36.35
CA LEU A 648 -25.63 -13.14 37.45
C LEU A 648 -26.92 -12.40 37.05
N ALA A 649 -27.03 -11.97 35.80
CA ALA A 649 -28.23 -11.33 35.26
C ALA A 649 -29.43 -12.30 35.18
N ALA A 650 -29.17 -13.59 34.97
CA ALA A 650 -30.18 -14.65 35.04
C ALA A 650 -30.63 -14.97 36.48
N GLY A 651 -29.91 -14.50 37.50
CA GLY A 651 -30.23 -14.62 38.92
C GLY A 651 -29.06 -15.15 39.78
N PRO A 652 -29.10 -14.95 41.12
CA PRO A 652 -28.03 -15.32 42.05
C PRO A 652 -28.01 -16.84 42.33
N THR A 653 -27.77 -17.63 41.29
CA THR A 653 -27.70 -19.09 41.37
C THR A 653 -26.31 -19.56 41.81
N PRO A 654 -26.15 -20.80 42.33
CA PRO A 654 -24.83 -21.37 42.61
C PRO A 654 -23.89 -21.37 41.38
N ARG A 655 -24.48 -21.48 40.19
CA ARG A 655 -23.75 -21.38 38.91
C ARG A 655 -23.23 -19.96 38.66
N ALA A 656 -24.01 -18.93 39.00
CA ALA A 656 -23.58 -17.53 38.90
C ALA A 656 -22.43 -17.25 39.87
N VAL A 657 -22.53 -17.70 41.13
CA VAL A 657 -21.46 -17.58 42.13
C VAL A 657 -20.18 -18.27 41.66
N ALA A 658 -20.28 -19.50 41.15
CA ALA A 658 -19.12 -20.20 40.57
C ALA A 658 -18.51 -19.48 39.37
N ALA A 659 -19.33 -18.83 38.52
CA ALA A 659 -18.84 -18.01 37.41
C ALA A 659 -18.11 -16.75 37.91
N LEU A 660 -18.63 -16.08 38.95
CA LEU A 660 -17.99 -14.94 39.59
C LEU A 660 -16.62 -15.30 40.18
N HIS A 661 -16.50 -16.43 40.89
CA HIS A 661 -15.20 -16.87 41.42
C HIS A 661 -14.18 -17.17 40.31
N ARG A 662 -14.61 -17.81 39.21
CA ARG A 662 -13.72 -18.03 38.05
C ARG A 662 -13.25 -16.72 37.44
N ALA A 663 -14.13 -15.75 37.29
CA ALA A 663 -13.77 -14.41 36.82
C ALA A 663 -12.80 -13.72 37.79
N ARG A 664 -13.07 -13.75 39.10
CA ARG A 664 -12.18 -13.21 40.13
C ARG A 664 -10.79 -13.83 40.06
N THR A 665 -10.70 -15.17 40.02
CA THR A 665 -9.40 -15.88 39.93
C THR A 665 -8.63 -15.46 38.68
N ALA A 666 -9.29 -15.38 37.51
CA ALA A 666 -8.63 -14.94 36.29
C ALA A 666 -8.13 -13.49 36.38
N LEU A 667 -8.92 -12.59 36.98
CA LEU A 667 -8.54 -11.18 37.12
C LEU A 667 -7.43 -10.97 38.15
N VAL A 668 -7.57 -11.55 39.34
CA VAL A 668 -6.68 -11.31 40.49
C VAL A 668 -5.37 -12.08 40.37
N GLU A 669 -5.40 -13.34 39.93
CA GLU A 669 -4.20 -14.19 39.93
C GLU A 669 -3.40 -14.10 38.62
N ARG A 670 -4.00 -13.58 37.54
CA ARG A 670 -3.37 -13.55 36.21
C ARG A 670 -3.30 -12.15 35.62
N LEU A 671 -4.44 -11.45 35.51
CA LEU A 671 -4.48 -10.15 34.83
C LEU A 671 -3.78 -9.04 35.62
N VAL A 672 -4.18 -8.79 36.87
CA VAL A 672 -3.62 -7.69 37.68
C VAL A 672 -2.09 -7.81 37.85
N PRO A 673 -1.51 -8.99 38.15
CA PRO A 673 -0.06 -9.14 38.21
C PRO A 673 0.65 -8.86 36.87
N HIS A 674 -0.01 -9.13 35.75
CA HIS A 674 0.53 -8.82 34.42
C HIS A 674 0.51 -7.32 34.14
N GLU A 675 -0.60 -6.62 34.42
CA GLU A 675 -0.69 -5.16 34.27
C GLU A 675 0.34 -4.43 35.17
N GLU A 676 0.55 -4.91 36.40
CA GLU A 676 1.59 -4.39 37.29
C GLU A 676 3.00 -4.61 36.74
N ALA A 677 3.26 -5.75 36.10
CA ALA A 677 4.54 -6.05 35.47
C ALA A 677 4.77 -5.18 34.22
N GLU A 678 3.73 -4.89 33.43
CA GLU A 678 3.84 -3.96 32.29
C GLU A 678 4.16 -2.53 32.74
N GLU A 679 3.51 -2.06 33.80
CA GLU A 679 3.75 -0.75 34.39
C GLU A 679 5.20 -0.62 34.92
N ALA A 680 5.73 -1.69 35.50
CA ALA A 680 7.07 -1.73 36.07
C ALA A 680 8.20 -1.95 35.04
N GLU A 681 7.97 -2.78 34.02
CA GLU A 681 9.00 -3.22 33.07
C GLU A 681 8.83 -2.58 31.69
N LEU A 682 7.65 -2.72 31.08
CA LEU A 682 7.41 -2.39 29.67
C LEU A 682 7.25 -0.89 29.44
N TYR A 683 6.40 -0.21 30.22
CA TYR A 683 6.08 1.20 30.02
C TYR A 683 7.28 2.14 30.21
N PRO A 684 8.19 1.91 31.18
CA PRO A 684 9.45 2.66 31.26
C PRO A 684 10.37 2.44 30.05
N ALA A 685 10.36 1.23 29.47
CA ALA A 685 11.12 0.92 28.25
C ALA A 685 10.49 1.58 27.00
N LEU A 686 9.16 1.62 26.92
CA LEU A 686 8.42 2.31 25.87
C LEU A 686 8.56 3.82 25.95
N THR A 687 8.54 4.42 27.14
CA THR A 687 8.74 5.86 27.34
C THR A 687 10.06 6.35 26.73
N ARG A 688 11.14 5.57 26.87
CA ARG A 688 12.43 5.88 26.23
C ARG A 688 12.37 5.83 24.70
N THR A 689 11.56 4.93 24.17
CA THR A 689 11.39 4.69 22.73
C THR A 689 10.48 5.76 22.09
N LEU A 690 9.34 6.03 22.73
CA LEU A 690 8.31 6.98 22.28
C LEU A 690 8.68 8.43 22.61
N GLY A 691 9.65 8.65 23.50
CA GLY A 691 10.22 9.96 23.81
C GLY A 691 9.40 10.83 24.78
N SER A 692 8.25 10.36 25.25
CA SER A 692 7.42 11.01 26.27
C SER A 692 6.66 9.98 27.11
N GLY A 693 6.54 10.22 28.41
CA GLY A 693 5.70 9.42 29.31
C GLY A 693 4.20 9.64 29.09
N GLU A 694 3.81 10.73 28.43
CA GLU A 694 2.41 10.97 28.06
C GLU A 694 1.86 9.91 27.10
N ALA A 695 2.74 9.22 26.37
CA ALA A 695 2.36 8.16 25.43
C ALA A 695 1.88 6.87 26.13
N VAL A 696 2.20 6.69 27.41
CA VAL A 696 1.77 5.52 28.23
C VAL A 696 0.74 5.88 29.29
N ALA A 697 0.62 7.16 29.65
CA ALA A 697 -0.28 7.61 30.72
C ALA A 697 -1.78 7.22 30.57
N PRO A 698 -2.39 7.19 29.36
CA PRO A 698 -3.75 6.67 29.22
C PRO A 698 -3.86 5.19 29.62
N MET A 699 -2.85 4.37 29.33
CA MET A 699 -2.86 2.94 29.64
C MET A 699 -2.64 2.69 31.13
N SER A 700 -1.70 3.40 31.75
CA SER A 700 -1.53 3.39 33.21
C SER A 700 -2.83 3.74 33.96
N ARG A 701 -3.63 4.66 33.40
CA ARG A 701 -4.96 4.99 33.95
C ARG A 701 -5.98 3.89 33.74
N ALA A 702 -5.93 3.17 32.62
CA ALA A 702 -6.75 2.00 32.39
C ALA A 702 -6.43 0.90 33.40
N HIS A 703 -5.15 0.57 33.61
CA HIS A 703 -4.69 -0.37 34.66
C HIS A 703 -5.22 0.01 36.05
N ALA A 704 -5.10 1.28 36.43
CA ALA A 704 -5.58 1.77 37.72
C ALA A 704 -7.10 1.52 37.90
N GLU A 705 -7.89 1.71 36.85
CA GLU A 705 -9.34 1.51 36.87
C GLU A 705 -9.72 0.02 36.82
N ILE A 706 -9.03 -0.79 36.02
CA ILE A 706 -9.19 -2.26 36.01
C ILE A 706 -8.90 -2.82 37.40
N GLY A 707 -7.80 -2.40 38.03
CA GLY A 707 -7.47 -2.76 39.41
C GLY A 707 -8.52 -2.29 40.42
N ARG A 708 -9.09 -1.09 40.26
CA ARG A 708 -10.18 -0.59 41.14
C ARG A 708 -11.42 -1.47 41.05
N LEU A 709 -11.88 -1.78 39.85
CA LEU A 709 -13.06 -2.61 39.63
C LEU A 709 -12.81 -4.07 40.05
N THR A 710 -11.61 -4.60 39.82
CA THR A 710 -11.23 -5.95 40.26
C THR A 710 -11.23 -6.06 41.79
N ARG A 711 -10.69 -5.07 42.51
CA ARG A 711 -10.78 -5.01 43.99
C ARG A 711 -12.23 -4.91 44.47
N ARG A 712 -13.09 -4.19 43.74
CA ARG A 712 -14.52 -4.10 44.05
C ARG A 712 -15.24 -5.44 43.90
N LEU A 713 -14.99 -6.16 42.80
CA LEU A 713 -15.48 -7.53 42.59
C LEU A 713 -15.01 -8.46 43.71
N GLN A 714 -13.72 -8.39 44.06
CA GLN A 714 -13.15 -9.19 45.14
C GLN A 714 -13.82 -8.91 46.49
N ALA A 715 -13.99 -7.64 46.86
CA ALA A 715 -14.64 -7.27 48.12
C ALA A 715 -16.09 -7.81 48.24
N HIS A 716 -16.85 -7.79 47.15
CA HIS A 716 -18.18 -8.39 47.12
C HIS A 716 -18.15 -9.90 47.29
N LEU A 717 -17.20 -10.58 46.63
CA LEU A 717 -17.07 -12.03 46.74
C LEU A 717 -16.56 -12.47 48.11
N ASP A 718 -15.65 -11.71 48.72
CA ASP A 718 -15.16 -11.99 50.07
C ASP A 718 -16.30 -11.83 51.10
N ALA A 719 -17.23 -10.89 50.88
CA ALA A 719 -18.43 -10.77 51.71
C ALA A 719 -19.39 -11.95 51.52
N VAL A 720 -19.59 -12.42 50.29
CA VAL A 720 -20.39 -13.62 49.99
C VAL A 720 -19.76 -14.88 50.61
N ASP A 721 -18.44 -15.04 50.50
CA ASP A 721 -17.68 -16.13 51.14
C ASP A 721 -17.79 -16.09 52.68
N ALA A 722 -17.93 -14.89 53.26
CA ALA A 722 -18.19 -14.68 54.69
C ALA A 722 -19.68 -14.86 55.09
N GLY A 723 -20.57 -15.22 54.15
CA GLY A 723 -21.97 -15.54 54.40
C GLY A 723 -22.97 -14.42 54.11
N ALA A 724 -22.57 -13.33 53.44
CA ALA A 724 -23.50 -12.30 52.99
C ALA A 724 -24.38 -12.80 51.83
N GLU A 725 -25.65 -12.37 51.81
CA GLU A 725 -26.55 -12.65 50.70
C GLU A 725 -26.27 -11.76 49.48
N LEU A 726 -26.42 -12.33 48.28
CA LEU A 726 -26.47 -11.61 47.02
C LEU A 726 -27.85 -10.94 46.85
N ASP A 727 -28.09 -9.91 47.64
CA ASP A 727 -29.28 -9.07 47.53
C ASP A 727 -29.29 -8.27 46.20
N LEU A 728 -30.44 -7.66 45.89
CA LEU A 728 -30.64 -6.93 44.64
C LEU A 728 -29.60 -5.81 44.45
N GLU A 729 -29.20 -5.13 45.53
CA GLU A 729 -28.24 -4.03 45.49
C GLU A 729 -26.83 -4.54 45.14
N ARG A 730 -26.35 -5.59 45.81
CA ARG A 730 -25.07 -6.24 45.46
C ARG A 730 -25.09 -6.81 44.06
N GLN A 731 -26.20 -7.43 43.65
CA GLN A 731 -26.36 -7.97 42.31
C GLN A 731 -26.23 -6.87 41.24
N GLN A 732 -26.92 -5.75 41.42
CA GLN A 732 -26.83 -4.60 40.51
C GLN A 732 -25.42 -4.00 40.46
N ASP A 733 -24.76 -3.88 41.61
CA ASP A 733 -23.42 -3.33 41.68
C ASP A 733 -22.38 -4.25 41.02
N LEU A 734 -22.48 -5.57 41.24
CA LEU A 734 -21.66 -6.57 40.57
C LEU A 734 -21.89 -6.57 39.05
N LEU A 735 -23.14 -6.46 38.59
CA LEU A 735 -23.43 -6.35 37.16
C LEU A 735 -22.81 -5.09 36.54
N ALA A 736 -22.96 -3.94 37.19
CA ALA A 736 -22.33 -2.70 36.74
C ALA A 736 -20.79 -2.84 36.70
N CYS A 737 -20.21 -3.47 37.72
CA CYS A 737 -18.78 -3.74 37.79
C CYS A 737 -18.29 -4.67 36.67
N LEU A 738 -19.00 -5.77 36.40
CA LEU A 738 -18.60 -6.77 35.40
C LEU A 738 -18.76 -6.25 33.97
N TYR A 739 -19.86 -5.56 33.65
CA TYR A 739 -20.02 -4.94 32.34
C TYR A 739 -19.01 -3.79 32.12
N GLY A 740 -18.73 -3.00 33.17
CA GLY A 740 -17.68 -1.99 33.15
C GLY A 740 -16.29 -2.59 32.91
N LEU A 741 -15.93 -3.65 33.64
CA LEU A 741 -14.67 -4.39 33.44
C LEU A 741 -14.58 -4.95 32.02
N HIS A 742 -15.64 -5.58 31.52
CA HIS A 742 -15.64 -6.16 30.18
C HIS A 742 -15.38 -5.11 29.10
N ALA A 743 -16.09 -3.98 29.14
CA ALA A 743 -15.90 -2.90 28.18
C ALA A 743 -14.51 -2.25 28.29
N LEU A 744 -14.02 -2.05 29.52
CA LEU A 744 -12.70 -1.45 29.76
C LEU A 744 -11.58 -2.37 29.28
N LEU A 745 -11.65 -3.67 29.54
CA LEU A 745 -10.66 -4.65 29.08
C LEU A 745 -10.64 -4.78 27.56
N GLN A 746 -11.82 -4.78 26.92
CA GLN A 746 -11.91 -4.78 25.46
C GLN A 746 -11.18 -3.57 24.85
N LEU A 747 -11.44 -2.38 25.39
CA LEU A 747 -10.79 -1.16 24.91
C LEU A 747 -9.29 -1.17 25.18
N HIS A 748 -8.89 -1.57 26.39
CA HIS A 748 -7.49 -1.62 26.81
C HIS A 748 -6.67 -2.55 25.93
N TYR A 749 -7.11 -3.79 25.72
CA TYR A 749 -6.43 -4.76 24.86
C TYR A 749 -6.25 -4.25 23.42
N LEU A 750 -7.30 -3.62 22.86
CA LEU A 750 -7.23 -3.01 21.55
C LEU A 750 -6.19 -1.87 21.49
N GLN A 751 -6.14 -1.02 22.52
CA GLN A 751 -5.19 0.09 22.60
C GLN A 751 -3.73 -0.39 22.71
N GLU A 752 -3.47 -1.47 23.43
CA GLU A 752 -2.12 -2.04 23.57
C GLU A 752 -1.64 -2.70 22.28
N GLU A 753 -2.51 -3.45 21.62
CA GLU A 753 -2.22 -4.01 20.30
C GLU A 753 -1.85 -2.90 19.30
N GLU A 754 -2.65 -1.83 19.26
CA GLU A 754 -2.44 -0.71 18.34
C GLU A 754 -1.18 0.12 18.65
N SER A 755 -0.91 0.34 19.93
CA SER A 755 0.08 1.33 20.36
C SER A 755 1.44 0.69 20.62
N TYR A 756 1.47 -0.54 21.14
CA TYR A 756 2.68 -1.16 21.67
C TYR A 756 3.04 -2.44 20.94
N PHE A 757 2.16 -3.44 20.88
CA PHE A 757 2.53 -4.72 20.28
C PHE A 757 2.73 -4.64 18.76
N ALA A 758 2.09 -3.68 18.08
CA ALA A 758 2.41 -3.33 16.70
C ALA A 758 3.87 -2.85 16.49
N LEU A 759 4.61 -2.46 17.55
CA LEU A 759 6.05 -2.14 17.48
C LEU A 759 6.94 -3.39 17.43
N ALA A 760 6.44 -4.54 17.90
CA ALA A 760 7.18 -5.79 18.00
C ALA A 760 7.26 -6.57 16.69
N ALA A 761 6.36 -6.23 15.75
CA ALA A 761 6.30 -6.81 14.41
C ALA A 761 7.49 -6.33 13.57
N GLU A 762 8.63 -6.96 13.76
CA GLU A 762 9.75 -7.04 12.80
C GLU A 762 10.01 -8.50 12.45
#